data_AF-A0A0Q6XHD4-F1
#
_entry.id   AF-A0A0Q6XHD4-F1
#
_cell.length_a   1.000
_cell.length_b   1.000
_cell.length_c   1.000
_cell.angle_alpha   90.00
_cell.angle_beta   90.00
_cell.angle_gamma   90.00
#
_symmetry.space_group_name_H-M   'P 1'
#
loop_
_entity.id
_entity.type
_entity.pdbx_description
1 polymer ?
#
loop_
_entity_poly.entity_id
_entity_poly.type
_entity_poly.pdbx_seq_one_letter_code
_entity_poly.pdbx_strand_id
1 'polypeptide(L)'
;MNAAQVAQPDATPSLRRPTLGFTLGKYREILIAVAFFLLFDLAVLVLNFYVSFQISEDAVSINLSGRQRMLTQRLSKGLFASELAVANGPLPAPLADELRLATRLFDETLTGFRQGGAVTGGDGKAVQLVAASGPKSADILARSVALWNPWRQLLSHATLTPDDVRAAAAYARTHNLALLGLMNELTTDLESAANQRASQLRMVQTGGIALALLNFLFILFKFIRRLRQSDDAIEQATEETREILSVVREGLFLLTPQYTLGTQLSQSVSTILGRAVRPGDHFLTLLAPMVSARTLDDARGYTDLLFLPHIKEDLVQSINPLTEMAITTTDALGHKHQRHLSMRFNRVTADGEIRHLLVTVQDVSSRIELEQKLQGEQQRAQREFDLLVRAFETDPGALRGFVDRSEASLLEVNDLLRQVEAGSDAKQLRRIVDAVYRHVHAVKGEASMLSLDLLTATAHQFESQIQTLREAGTFAGDALLSLPLPLEELLTRLQALKRSVLRDRAASPPAADFSVPMTALVARIAQEMGKPTQLTTSLAPLTALPTASHEALQKVAVQLVRNAVVHGVEDGRTRAALGKPATATVDVTLHRNDTNQVELVVRDDGAGLDVVRVRARLQALGWFKASQLDEMSTAQVLAQIFRPGFSTATSAGEHAGRGVGLDIVSAEVRRLGARLLVSTKPDHGTTFRVRLSA
;
A
#
# COMPACT_ATOMS: atom_id res chain seq x y z
N MET A 1 2.95 -45.04 6.00
CA MET A 1 4.31 -45.28 5.48
C MET A 1 4.63 -44.10 4.58
N ASN A 2 5.41 -43.13 5.07
CA ASN A 2 6.88 -43.04 4.92
C ASN A 2 7.31 -43.07 3.45
N ALA A 3 8.22 -42.23 2.96
CA ALA A 3 8.89 -41.04 3.47
C ALA A 3 9.73 -40.46 2.31
N ALA A 4 9.92 -39.15 2.33
CA ALA A 4 11.16 -38.40 2.07
C ALA A 4 12.10 -38.79 0.91
N GLN A 5 12.48 -37.78 0.09
CA GLN A 5 13.85 -37.22 0.08
C GLN A 5 13.90 -35.98 -0.82
N VAL A 6 14.00 -34.78 -0.24
CA VAL A 6 15.22 -33.95 -0.01
C VAL A 6 15.26 -32.79 -1.02
N ALA A 7 14.79 -31.64 -0.55
CA ALA A 7 15.10 -30.34 -1.12
C ALA A 7 16.44 -29.88 -0.52
N GLN A 8 17.43 -29.63 -1.37
CA GLN A 8 18.66 -28.92 -1.01
C GLN A 8 18.45 -27.41 -1.13
N PRO A 9 18.88 -26.61 -0.14
CA PRO A 9 19.04 -25.17 -0.25
C PRO A 9 20.46 -24.81 -0.71
N ASP A 10 20.59 -23.64 -1.34
CA ASP A 10 21.81 -22.83 -1.55
C ASP A 10 22.07 -22.46 -3.01
N ALA A 11 21.34 -21.43 -3.46
CA ALA A 11 21.88 -20.49 -4.41
C ALA A 11 22.06 -19.16 -3.67
N THR A 12 23.28 -18.95 -3.18
CA THR A 12 23.83 -17.64 -2.79
C THR A 12 23.31 -16.54 -3.71
N PRO A 13 22.75 -15.42 -3.20
CA PRO A 13 22.51 -14.26 -4.04
C PRO A 13 23.89 -13.75 -4.44
N SER A 14 24.28 -13.99 -5.68
CA SER A 14 25.48 -13.39 -6.26
C SER A 14 25.37 -11.88 -6.04
N LEU A 15 26.24 -11.35 -5.18
CA LEU A 15 26.47 -9.94 -4.98
C LEU A 15 26.68 -9.32 -6.38
N ARG A 16 25.62 -8.70 -6.93
CA ARG A 16 25.79 -7.77 -8.03
C ARG A 16 26.65 -6.66 -7.45
N ARG A 17 27.95 -6.69 -7.79
CA ARG A 17 28.84 -5.56 -7.61
C ARG A 17 28.09 -4.31 -8.11
N PRO A 18 28.11 -3.19 -7.37
CA PRO A 18 27.63 -1.94 -7.94
C PRO A 18 28.59 -1.63 -9.07
N THR A 19 28.22 -1.96 -10.29
CA THR A 19 28.85 -1.35 -11.44
C THR A 19 28.59 0.13 -11.24
N LEU A 20 29.65 0.90 -10.97
CA LEU A 20 29.73 2.32 -11.31
C LEU A 20 29.58 2.43 -12.83
N GLY A 21 28.42 2.03 -13.35
CA GLY A 21 27.98 2.36 -14.68
C GLY A 21 27.59 3.81 -14.59
N PHE A 22 28.51 4.70 -14.97
CA PHE A 22 28.15 6.04 -15.38
C PHE A 22 26.87 5.91 -16.23
N THR A 23 25.75 6.41 -15.73
CA THR A 23 24.45 6.37 -16.40
C THR A 23 24.45 7.38 -17.54
N LEU A 24 25.30 7.11 -18.53
CA LEU A 24 25.48 7.89 -19.75
C LEU A 24 24.16 8.04 -20.51
N GLY A 25 23.14 7.21 -20.26
CA GLY A 25 21.82 7.32 -20.86
C GLY A 25 21.17 8.71 -20.69
N LYS A 26 21.25 9.32 -19.51
CA LYS A 26 20.64 10.66 -19.26
C LYS A 26 21.35 11.76 -20.06
N TYR A 27 22.68 11.65 -20.18
CA TYR A 27 23.57 12.65 -20.78
C TYR A 27 24.01 12.31 -22.21
N ARG A 28 23.56 11.19 -22.78
CA ARG A 28 24.02 10.66 -24.07
C ARG A 28 23.86 11.69 -25.18
N GLU A 29 22.71 12.33 -25.25
CA GLU A 29 22.44 13.36 -26.25
C GLU A 29 23.38 14.58 -26.10
N ILE A 30 23.69 14.97 -24.86
CA ILE A 30 24.58 16.10 -24.56
C ILE A 30 26.01 15.75 -24.98
N LEU A 31 26.48 14.56 -24.63
CA LEU A 31 27.82 14.10 -25.01
C LEU A 31 27.97 13.98 -26.53
N ILE A 32 26.94 13.49 -27.23
CA ILE A 32 26.94 13.44 -28.69
C ILE A 32 27.00 14.86 -29.27
N ALA A 33 26.19 15.79 -28.75
CA ALA A 33 26.19 17.18 -29.22
C ALA A 33 27.55 17.88 -29.00
N VAL A 34 28.15 17.72 -27.82
CA VAL A 34 29.48 18.27 -27.51
C VAL A 34 30.56 17.62 -28.39
N ALA A 35 30.50 16.30 -28.61
CA ALA A 35 31.44 15.62 -29.49
C ALA A 35 31.37 16.14 -30.94
N PHE A 36 30.15 16.37 -31.47
CA PHE A 36 29.98 16.97 -32.79
C PHE A 36 30.50 18.41 -32.85
N PHE A 37 30.27 19.20 -31.80
CA PHE A 37 30.79 20.56 -31.71
C PHE A 37 32.34 20.58 -31.73
N LEU A 38 32.98 19.75 -30.90
CA LEU A 38 34.44 19.63 -30.86
C LEU A 38 35.03 19.13 -32.19
N LEU A 39 34.36 18.19 -32.85
CA LEU A 39 34.76 17.70 -34.17
C LEU A 39 34.72 18.82 -35.21
N PHE A 40 33.69 19.67 -35.16
CA PHE A 40 33.55 20.80 -36.07
C PHE A 40 34.64 21.85 -35.85
N ASP A 41 34.91 22.21 -34.60
CA ASP A 41 35.99 23.14 -34.25
C ASP A 41 37.35 22.62 -34.72
N LEU A 42 37.63 21.33 -34.55
CA LEU A 42 38.84 20.70 -35.05
C LEU A 42 38.93 20.79 -36.58
N ALA A 43 37.84 20.57 -37.30
CA ALA A 43 37.81 20.67 -38.76
C ALA A 43 38.11 22.11 -39.24
N VAL A 44 37.54 23.12 -38.60
CA VAL A 44 37.84 24.53 -38.89
C VAL A 44 39.30 24.86 -38.60
N LEU A 45 39.86 24.35 -37.50
CA LEU A 45 41.26 24.54 -37.14
C LEU A 45 42.21 23.92 -38.17
N VAL A 46 41.96 22.66 -38.57
CA VAL A 46 42.76 21.98 -39.61
C VAL A 46 42.71 22.74 -40.93
N LEU A 47 41.53 23.21 -41.33
CA LEU A 47 41.37 24.03 -42.52
C LEU A 47 42.18 25.33 -42.42
N ASN A 48 42.22 25.98 -41.25
CA ASN A 48 43.01 27.18 -41.04
C ASN A 48 44.52 26.93 -41.24
N PHE A 49 45.05 25.85 -40.64
CA PHE A 49 46.43 25.45 -40.86
C PHE A 49 46.74 25.17 -42.33
N TYR A 50 45.83 24.51 -43.04
CA TYR A 50 45.96 24.23 -44.47
C TYR A 50 46.04 25.53 -45.30
N VAL A 51 45.16 26.49 -45.03
CA VAL A 51 45.17 27.80 -45.71
C VAL A 51 46.47 28.55 -45.44
N SER A 52 46.97 28.53 -44.21
CA SER A 52 48.24 29.18 -43.87
C SER A 52 49.42 28.59 -44.63
N PHE A 53 49.44 27.26 -44.85
CA PHE A 53 50.49 26.60 -45.62
C PHE A 53 50.43 27.00 -47.10
N GLN A 54 49.23 26.98 -47.71
CA GLN A 54 49.01 27.42 -49.09
C GLN A 54 49.45 28.88 -49.33
N ILE A 55 49.13 29.79 -48.42
CA ILE A 55 49.55 31.21 -48.52
C ILE A 55 51.08 31.32 -48.50
N SER A 56 51.75 30.51 -47.69
CA SER A 56 53.22 30.49 -47.63
C SER A 56 53.84 30.01 -48.96
N GLU A 57 53.27 28.98 -49.59
CA GLU A 57 53.74 28.49 -50.91
C GLU A 57 53.51 29.51 -52.04
N ASP A 58 52.35 30.17 -52.05
CA ASP A 58 52.03 31.21 -53.03
C ASP A 58 52.97 32.42 -52.87
N ALA A 59 53.31 32.81 -51.64
CA ALA A 59 54.26 33.91 -51.37
C ALA A 59 55.66 33.64 -51.94
N VAL A 60 56.14 32.41 -51.84
CA VAL A 60 57.42 31.98 -52.45
C VAL A 60 57.37 32.15 -53.96
N SER A 61 56.29 31.68 -54.60
CA SER A 61 56.11 31.75 -56.05
C SER A 61 56.06 33.20 -56.55
N ILE A 62 55.34 34.08 -55.86
CA ILE A 62 55.25 35.51 -56.19
C ILE A 62 56.62 36.20 -56.05
N ASN A 63 57.35 35.94 -54.95
CA ASN A 63 58.66 36.53 -54.71
C ASN A 63 59.67 36.13 -55.81
N LEU A 64 59.71 34.85 -56.15
CA LEU A 64 60.58 34.31 -57.20
C LEU A 64 60.24 34.85 -58.59
N SER A 65 58.95 35.11 -58.86
CA SER A 65 58.51 35.74 -60.11
C SER A 65 58.95 37.21 -60.17
N GLY A 66 58.85 37.94 -59.05
CA GLY A 66 59.42 39.28 -58.92
C GLY A 66 60.93 39.31 -59.16
N ARG A 67 61.65 38.27 -58.70
CA ARG A 67 63.08 38.10 -58.99
C ARG A 67 63.36 37.87 -60.47
N GLN A 68 62.55 37.08 -61.18
CA GLN A 68 62.72 36.87 -62.63
C GLN A 68 62.66 38.20 -63.42
N ARG A 69 61.74 39.09 -63.04
CA ARG A 69 61.66 40.44 -63.60
C ARG A 69 62.96 41.23 -63.38
N MET A 70 63.48 41.21 -62.15
CA MET A 70 64.75 41.86 -61.79
C MET A 70 65.96 41.24 -62.53
N LEU A 71 66.02 39.91 -62.62
CA LEU A 71 67.09 39.19 -63.30
C LEU A 71 67.11 39.49 -64.80
N THR A 72 65.95 39.65 -65.45
CA THR A 72 65.86 40.06 -66.87
C THR A 72 66.51 41.42 -67.11
N GLN A 73 66.29 42.38 -66.21
CA GLN A 73 66.89 43.71 -66.26
C GLN A 73 68.38 43.68 -65.94
N ARG A 74 68.78 42.92 -64.91
CA ARG A 74 70.20 42.71 -64.55
C ARG A 74 70.98 42.07 -65.68
N LEU A 75 70.44 41.03 -66.32
CA LEU A 75 71.02 40.38 -67.49
C LEU A 75 71.23 41.37 -68.63
N SER A 76 70.20 42.13 -68.98
CA SER A 76 70.30 43.15 -70.03
C SER A 76 71.38 44.19 -69.72
N LYS A 77 71.40 44.72 -68.49
CA LYS A 77 72.38 45.72 -68.05
C LYS A 77 73.81 45.16 -68.05
N GLY A 78 74.00 43.97 -67.49
CA GLY A 78 75.29 43.29 -67.45
C GLY A 78 75.81 42.98 -68.85
N LEU A 79 74.92 42.64 -69.77
CA LEU A 79 75.26 42.29 -71.14
C LEU A 79 75.67 43.50 -71.97
N PHE A 80 74.94 44.61 -71.87
CA PHE A 80 75.33 45.86 -72.54
C PHE A 80 76.61 46.46 -71.95
N ALA A 81 76.83 46.34 -70.64
CA ALA A 81 78.11 46.71 -70.02
C ALA A 81 79.27 45.83 -70.50
N SER A 82 79.02 44.52 -70.66
CA SER A 82 79.99 43.56 -71.18
C SER A 82 80.34 43.84 -72.64
N GLU A 83 79.36 44.20 -73.46
CA GLU A 83 79.58 44.59 -74.86
C GLU A 83 80.49 45.82 -75.00
N LEU A 84 80.28 46.83 -74.14
CA LEU A 84 81.14 48.01 -74.10
C LEU A 84 82.56 47.68 -73.62
N ALA A 85 82.70 46.79 -72.62
CA ALA A 85 84.00 46.39 -72.09
C ALA A 85 84.82 45.59 -73.12
N VAL A 86 84.15 44.71 -73.86
CA VAL A 86 84.75 43.85 -74.89
C VAL A 86 85.30 44.64 -76.08
N ALA A 87 84.79 45.85 -76.34
CA ALA A 87 85.34 46.74 -77.37
C ALA A 87 86.79 47.16 -77.09
N ASN A 88 87.24 47.08 -75.83
CA ASN A 88 88.55 47.54 -75.37
C ASN A 88 89.48 46.39 -74.90
N GLY A 89 89.09 45.12 -75.05
CA GLY A 89 89.88 43.97 -74.59
C GLY A 89 89.04 42.74 -74.21
N PRO A 90 89.62 41.73 -73.52
CA PRO A 90 88.88 40.57 -73.04
C PRO A 90 87.86 40.95 -71.96
N LEU A 91 86.78 40.18 -71.83
CA LEU A 91 85.71 40.42 -70.87
C LEU A 91 86.24 40.39 -69.42
N PRO A 92 86.03 41.45 -68.62
CA PRO A 92 86.43 41.45 -67.21
C PRO A 92 85.74 40.34 -66.41
N ALA A 93 86.50 39.66 -65.56
CA ALA A 93 86.00 38.55 -64.74
C ALA A 93 84.74 38.89 -63.92
N PRO A 94 84.62 40.07 -63.25
CA PRO A 94 83.41 40.40 -62.48
C PRO A 94 82.13 40.49 -63.34
N LEU A 95 82.24 40.95 -64.58
CA LEU A 95 81.09 41.04 -65.50
C LEU A 95 80.72 39.65 -66.04
N ALA A 96 81.72 38.83 -66.35
CA ALA A 96 81.51 37.44 -66.76
C ALA A 96 80.82 36.61 -65.65
N ASP A 97 81.24 36.79 -64.40
CA ASP A 97 80.69 36.06 -63.26
C ASP A 97 79.26 36.52 -62.92
N GLU A 98 78.97 37.81 -62.96
CA GLU A 98 77.60 38.34 -62.79
C GLU A 98 76.66 37.82 -63.89
N LEU A 99 77.10 37.82 -65.16
CA LEU A 99 76.29 37.28 -66.26
C LEU A 99 76.02 35.79 -66.10
N ARG A 100 77.04 35.00 -65.72
CA ARG A 100 76.86 33.55 -65.46
C ARG A 100 75.91 33.30 -64.29
N LEU A 101 76.05 34.06 -63.21
CA LEU A 101 75.19 33.95 -62.03
C LEU A 101 73.74 34.30 -62.37
N ALA A 102 73.51 35.44 -63.03
CA ALA A 102 72.19 35.89 -63.41
C ALA A 102 71.52 34.94 -64.42
N THR A 103 72.28 34.40 -65.38
CA THR A 103 71.78 33.42 -66.37
C THR A 103 71.39 32.12 -65.68
N ARG A 104 72.23 31.62 -64.76
CA ARG A 104 71.94 30.40 -63.98
C ARG A 104 70.69 30.56 -63.13
N LEU A 105 70.62 31.63 -62.33
CA LEU A 105 69.46 31.89 -61.47
C LEU A 105 68.18 32.12 -62.29
N PHE A 106 68.29 32.77 -63.45
CA PHE A 106 67.15 32.99 -64.33
C PHE A 106 66.61 31.65 -64.85
N ASP A 107 67.49 30.84 -65.45
CA ASP A 107 67.17 29.53 -66.01
C ASP A 107 66.62 28.54 -64.96
N GLU A 108 67.24 28.50 -63.79
CA GLU A 108 66.84 27.65 -62.67
C GLU A 108 65.41 27.99 -62.21
N THR A 109 65.11 29.27 -62.01
CA THR A 109 63.77 29.67 -61.55
C THR A 109 62.72 29.46 -62.66
N LEU A 110 63.06 29.78 -63.93
CA LEU A 110 62.14 29.60 -65.05
C LEU A 110 61.79 28.11 -65.25
N THR A 111 62.79 27.24 -65.10
CA THR A 111 62.60 25.78 -65.11
C THR A 111 61.76 25.34 -63.92
N GLY A 112 62.02 25.88 -62.74
CA GLY A 112 61.24 25.63 -61.53
C GLY A 112 59.77 26.03 -61.66
N PHE A 113 59.45 27.16 -62.31
CA PHE A 113 58.05 27.52 -62.57
C PHE A 113 57.34 26.54 -63.52
N ARG A 114 58.07 25.89 -64.42
CA ARG A 114 57.50 24.94 -65.39
C ARG A 114 57.33 23.53 -64.82
N GLN A 115 58.30 23.05 -64.05
CA GLN A 115 58.38 21.65 -63.62
C GLN A 115 58.20 21.46 -62.11
N GLY A 116 58.28 22.53 -61.34
CA GLY A 116 58.44 22.48 -59.89
C GLY A 116 59.83 22.01 -59.48
N GLY A 117 60.12 22.05 -58.19
CA GLY A 117 61.38 21.56 -57.63
C GLY A 117 62.06 22.56 -56.70
N ALA A 118 63.23 22.17 -56.19
CA ALA A 118 64.05 23.04 -55.35
C ALA A 118 64.74 24.10 -56.22
N VAL A 119 64.52 25.37 -55.90
CA VAL A 119 65.17 26.52 -56.53
C VAL A 119 65.83 27.40 -55.48
N THR A 120 66.87 28.12 -55.87
CA THR A 120 67.55 29.08 -55.02
C THR A 120 66.57 30.20 -54.65
N GLY A 121 66.41 30.51 -53.36
CA GLY A 121 65.55 31.56 -52.82
C GLY A 121 66.18 32.96 -52.88
N GLY A 122 65.45 33.97 -52.40
CA GLY A 122 65.94 35.36 -52.33
C GLY A 122 67.10 35.58 -51.35
N ASP A 123 67.24 34.69 -50.35
CA ASP A 123 68.28 34.66 -49.33
C ASP A 123 69.45 33.71 -49.69
N GLY A 124 69.41 33.10 -50.88
CA GLY A 124 70.40 32.13 -51.34
C GLY A 124 70.20 30.69 -50.84
N LYS A 125 69.17 30.39 -50.04
CA LYS A 125 68.86 29.02 -49.60
C LYS A 125 67.94 28.32 -50.58
N ALA A 126 67.96 26.99 -50.60
CA ALA A 126 67.02 26.22 -51.43
C ALA A 126 65.58 26.35 -50.90
N VAL A 127 64.64 26.69 -51.78
CA VAL A 127 63.21 26.79 -51.50
C VAL A 127 62.46 25.90 -52.49
N GLN A 128 61.43 25.20 -52.01
CA GLN A 128 60.59 24.39 -52.88
C GLN A 128 59.61 25.28 -53.66
N LEU A 129 59.67 25.22 -54.99
CA LEU A 129 58.73 25.90 -55.88
C LEU A 129 57.75 24.89 -56.46
N VAL A 130 56.45 25.22 -56.37
CA VAL A 130 55.37 24.47 -57.01
C VAL A 130 55.25 24.94 -58.47
N ALA A 131 55.05 24.00 -59.40
CA ALA A 131 54.88 24.32 -60.82
C ALA A 131 53.65 25.21 -61.05
N ALA A 132 53.80 26.26 -61.85
CA ALA A 132 52.71 27.14 -62.22
C ALA A 132 51.77 26.40 -63.20
N SER A 133 50.64 25.93 -62.67
CA SER A 133 49.75 24.97 -63.35
C SER A 133 48.58 25.63 -64.11
N GLY A 134 48.45 26.95 -64.06
CA GLY A 134 47.36 27.67 -64.73
C GLY A 134 47.54 27.72 -66.26
N PRO A 135 46.46 27.66 -67.06
CA PRO A 135 46.56 27.67 -68.52
C PRO A 135 47.26 28.92 -69.07
N LYS A 136 47.04 30.07 -68.42
CA LYS A 136 47.69 31.34 -68.77
C LYS A 136 49.17 31.37 -68.37
N SER A 137 49.50 30.97 -67.13
CA SER A 137 50.88 30.79 -66.67
C SER A 137 51.68 29.83 -67.58
N ALA A 138 51.08 28.71 -68.00
CA ALA A 138 51.73 27.74 -68.88
C ALA A 138 52.06 28.33 -70.27
N ASP A 139 51.14 29.10 -70.85
CA ASP A 139 51.37 29.82 -72.09
C ASP A 139 52.46 30.90 -71.96
N ILE A 140 52.43 31.69 -70.88
CA ILE A 140 53.46 32.69 -70.58
C ILE A 140 54.83 32.03 -70.45
N LEU A 141 54.93 30.91 -69.73
CA LEU A 141 56.18 30.16 -69.57
C LEU A 141 56.67 29.57 -70.89
N ALA A 142 55.79 29.02 -71.73
CA ALA A 142 56.16 28.51 -73.05
C ALA A 142 56.75 29.61 -73.94
N ARG A 143 56.08 30.78 -74.01
CA ARG A 143 56.59 31.96 -74.73
C ARG A 143 57.91 32.47 -74.15
N SER A 144 58.05 32.44 -72.83
CA SER A 144 59.28 32.88 -72.13
C SER A 144 60.46 31.97 -72.45
N VAL A 145 60.25 30.65 -72.44
CA VAL A 145 61.28 29.66 -72.81
C VAL A 145 61.68 29.80 -74.27
N ALA A 146 60.72 30.06 -75.18
CA ALA A 146 61.03 30.29 -76.59
C ALA A 146 61.94 31.50 -76.81
N LEU A 147 61.74 32.59 -76.05
CA LEU A 147 62.61 33.77 -76.09
C LEU A 147 63.94 33.55 -75.35
N TRP A 148 63.94 32.78 -74.26
CA TRP A 148 65.10 32.54 -73.40
C TRP A 148 66.11 31.56 -73.98
N ASN A 149 65.67 30.46 -74.59
CA ASN A 149 66.57 29.39 -75.04
C ASN A 149 67.68 29.87 -76.00
N PRO A 150 67.40 30.68 -77.04
CA PRO A 150 68.47 31.21 -77.90
C PRO A 150 69.43 32.11 -77.13
N TRP A 151 68.91 32.92 -76.20
CA TRP A 151 69.71 33.82 -75.37
C TRP A 151 70.63 33.04 -74.41
N ARG A 152 70.09 31.98 -73.78
CA ARG A 152 70.83 31.08 -72.90
C ARG A 152 71.95 30.36 -73.62
N GLN A 153 71.70 29.85 -74.83
CA GLN A 153 72.73 29.13 -75.61
C GLN A 153 73.96 30.01 -75.82
N LEU A 154 73.77 31.27 -76.23
CA LEU A 154 74.85 32.24 -76.42
C LEU A 154 75.64 32.55 -75.14
N LEU A 155 74.98 32.51 -73.97
CA LEU A 155 75.59 32.79 -72.67
C LEU A 155 76.15 31.55 -71.96
N SER A 156 75.97 30.35 -72.53
CA SER A 156 76.32 29.08 -71.89
C SER A 156 77.75 28.58 -72.18
N HIS A 157 78.49 29.28 -73.06
CA HIS A 157 79.86 28.91 -73.41
C HIS A 157 80.80 29.04 -72.20
N ALA A 158 81.72 28.08 -72.04
CA ALA A 158 82.65 28.02 -70.91
C ALA A 158 83.51 29.29 -70.78
N THR A 159 83.92 29.85 -71.93
CA THR A 159 84.59 31.15 -72.03
C THR A 159 83.77 32.01 -72.99
N LEU A 160 83.21 33.11 -72.49
CA LEU A 160 82.45 34.05 -73.31
C LEU A 160 83.43 34.82 -74.20
N THR A 161 83.38 34.57 -75.51
CA THR A 161 84.19 35.30 -76.48
C THR A 161 83.59 36.69 -76.75
N PRO A 162 84.39 37.64 -77.26
CA PRO A 162 83.88 38.92 -77.74
C PRO A 162 82.68 38.83 -78.69
N ASP A 163 82.67 37.80 -79.55
CA ASP A 163 81.59 37.58 -80.51
C ASP A 163 80.33 37.03 -79.84
N ASP A 164 80.46 36.15 -78.85
CA ASP A 164 79.33 35.64 -78.06
C ASP A 164 78.61 36.79 -77.33
N VAL A 165 79.38 37.71 -76.73
CA VAL A 165 78.83 38.88 -76.03
C VAL A 165 78.12 39.82 -76.99
N ARG A 166 78.69 40.09 -78.17
CA ARG A 166 78.06 40.92 -79.20
C ARG A 166 76.78 40.29 -79.77
N ALA A 167 76.80 38.99 -80.04
CA ALA A 167 75.63 38.26 -80.54
C ALA A 167 74.51 38.22 -79.50
N ALA A 168 74.84 37.94 -78.23
CA ALA A 168 73.88 37.96 -77.13
C ALA A 168 73.32 39.37 -76.90
N ALA A 169 74.15 40.41 -76.95
CA ALA A 169 73.72 41.79 -76.80
C ALA A 169 72.77 42.24 -77.93
N ALA A 170 73.09 41.87 -79.19
CA ALA A 170 72.22 42.14 -80.33
C ALA A 170 70.86 41.44 -80.18
N TYR A 171 70.84 40.17 -79.77
CA TYR A 171 69.61 39.44 -79.50
C TYR A 171 68.79 40.08 -78.38
N ALA A 172 69.46 40.48 -77.29
CA ALA A 172 68.84 41.13 -76.14
C ALA A 172 68.20 42.47 -76.50
N ARG A 173 68.80 43.31 -77.36
CA ARG A 173 68.19 44.58 -77.79
C ARG A 173 66.82 44.41 -78.44
N THR A 174 66.61 43.30 -79.15
CA THR A 174 65.35 43.03 -79.84
C THR A 174 64.32 42.34 -78.94
N HIS A 175 64.75 41.47 -78.01
CA HIS A 175 63.84 40.56 -77.30
C HIS A 175 63.74 40.80 -75.78
N ASN A 176 64.58 41.64 -75.17
CA ASN A 176 64.59 41.82 -73.71
C ASN A 176 63.29 42.42 -73.16
N LEU A 177 62.68 43.38 -73.86
CA LEU A 177 61.41 43.99 -73.45
C LEU A 177 60.26 42.99 -73.53
N ALA A 178 60.27 42.11 -74.54
CA ALA A 178 59.29 41.04 -74.67
C ALA A 178 59.42 40.02 -73.53
N LEU A 179 60.65 39.60 -73.19
CA LEU A 179 60.87 38.70 -72.06
C LEU A 179 60.49 39.36 -70.71
N LEU A 180 60.82 40.64 -70.53
CA LEU A 180 60.44 41.41 -69.34
C LEU A 180 58.92 41.51 -69.21
N GLY A 181 58.21 41.74 -70.33
CA GLY A 181 56.76 41.77 -70.41
C GLY A 181 56.14 40.45 -69.96
N LEU A 182 56.67 39.31 -70.43
CA LEU A 182 56.21 37.99 -70.02
C LEU A 182 56.48 37.71 -68.53
N MET A 183 57.62 38.13 -67.97
CA MET A 183 57.88 38.00 -66.53
C MET A 183 56.93 38.86 -65.68
N ASN A 184 56.54 40.03 -66.20
CA ASN A 184 55.52 40.86 -65.55
C ASN A 184 54.14 40.22 -65.63
N GLU A 185 53.74 39.70 -66.81
CA GLU A 185 52.50 38.94 -66.98
C GLU A 185 52.44 37.72 -66.05
N LEU A 186 53.55 36.96 -65.93
CA LEU A 186 53.64 35.81 -65.03
C LEU A 186 53.43 36.23 -63.58
N THR A 187 54.06 37.32 -63.15
CA THR A 187 53.93 37.84 -61.78
C THR A 187 52.48 38.22 -61.50
N THR A 188 51.85 38.97 -62.40
CA THR A 188 50.44 39.36 -62.26
C THR A 188 49.50 38.16 -62.27
N ASP A 189 49.78 37.13 -63.09
CA ASP A 189 48.96 35.91 -63.14
C ASP A 189 49.06 35.10 -61.84
N LEU A 190 50.28 34.93 -61.30
CA LEU A 190 50.51 34.26 -60.03
C LEU A 190 49.88 35.00 -58.85
N GLU A 191 50.01 36.34 -58.80
CA GLU A 191 49.33 37.17 -57.78
C GLU A 191 47.80 37.05 -57.87
N SER A 192 47.25 37.08 -59.08
CA SER A 192 45.80 36.93 -59.29
C SER A 192 45.32 35.55 -58.86
N ALA A 193 46.03 34.49 -59.24
CA ALA A 193 45.70 33.11 -58.88
C ALA A 193 45.78 32.86 -57.37
N ALA A 194 46.79 33.41 -56.69
CA ALA A 194 46.93 33.34 -55.24
C ALA A 194 45.78 34.08 -54.53
N ASN A 195 45.43 35.29 -54.98
CA ASN A 195 44.31 36.07 -54.42
C ASN A 195 42.96 35.38 -54.61
N GLN A 196 42.71 34.77 -55.77
CA GLN A 196 41.49 34.01 -56.03
C GLN A 196 41.39 32.77 -55.13
N ARG A 197 42.47 32.00 -54.99
CA ARG A 197 42.53 30.84 -54.08
C ARG A 197 42.32 31.26 -52.63
N ALA A 198 43.00 32.32 -52.17
CA ALA A 198 42.82 32.86 -50.83
C ALA A 198 41.39 33.33 -50.56
N SER A 199 40.73 33.96 -51.56
CA SER A 199 39.33 34.38 -51.46
C SER A 199 38.38 33.19 -51.38
N GLN A 200 38.56 32.18 -52.24
CA GLN A 200 37.77 30.95 -52.21
C GLN A 200 37.90 30.23 -50.86
N LEU A 201 39.13 30.07 -50.36
CA LEU A 201 39.40 29.46 -49.07
C LEU A 201 38.75 30.26 -47.93
N ARG A 202 38.78 31.59 -47.99
CA ARG A 202 38.12 32.46 -47.01
C ARG A 202 36.59 32.29 -47.03
N MET A 203 35.97 32.21 -48.21
CA MET A 203 34.52 31.95 -48.29
C MET A 203 34.14 30.59 -47.70
N VAL A 204 34.94 29.54 -47.96
CA VAL A 204 34.74 28.21 -47.37
C VAL A 204 34.88 28.27 -45.85
N GLN A 205 35.90 28.98 -45.33
CA GLN A 205 36.08 29.18 -43.90
C GLN A 205 34.92 29.95 -43.26
N THR A 206 34.48 31.06 -43.86
CA THR A 206 33.34 31.84 -43.37
C THR A 206 32.07 31.00 -43.36
N GLY A 207 31.81 30.21 -44.41
CA GLY A 207 30.67 29.29 -44.46
C GLY A 207 30.76 28.20 -43.39
N GLY A 208 31.95 27.62 -43.18
CA GLY A 208 32.22 26.65 -42.12
C GLY A 208 31.94 27.23 -40.74
N ILE A 209 32.53 28.38 -40.40
CA ILE A 209 32.32 29.04 -39.09
C ILE A 209 30.84 29.40 -38.88
N ALA A 210 30.15 29.91 -39.89
CA ALA A 210 28.73 30.21 -39.80
C ALA A 210 27.89 28.96 -39.50
N LEU A 211 28.19 27.83 -40.16
CA LEU A 211 27.52 26.56 -39.90
C LEU A 211 27.82 26.04 -38.49
N ALA A 212 29.05 26.20 -38.00
CA ALA A 212 29.43 25.90 -36.61
C ALA A 212 28.55 26.65 -35.61
N LEU A 213 28.43 27.96 -35.80
CA LEU A 213 27.68 28.86 -34.93
C LEU A 213 26.18 28.52 -34.94
N LEU A 214 25.61 28.22 -36.11
CA LEU A 214 24.22 27.78 -36.22
C LEU A 214 24.00 26.44 -35.52
N ASN A 215 24.92 25.49 -35.67
CA ASN A 215 24.85 24.20 -34.99
C ASN A 215 24.95 24.37 -33.46
N PHE A 216 25.88 25.20 -32.98
CA PHE A 216 26.00 25.55 -31.57
C PHE A 216 24.72 26.17 -31.02
N LEU A 217 24.17 27.16 -31.73
CA LEU A 217 22.93 27.84 -31.33
C LEU A 217 21.75 26.86 -31.26
N PHE A 218 21.65 25.94 -32.23
CA PHE A 218 20.64 24.88 -32.23
C PHE A 218 20.78 23.95 -31.01
N ILE A 219 22.00 23.49 -30.70
CA ILE A 219 22.29 22.67 -29.53
C ILE A 219 21.93 23.42 -28.24
N LEU A 220 22.34 24.69 -28.12
CA LEU A 220 22.07 25.53 -26.97
C LEU A 220 20.56 25.70 -26.75
N PHE A 221 19.79 26.03 -27.78
CA PHE A 221 18.34 26.15 -27.67
C PHE A 221 17.65 24.83 -27.33
N LYS A 222 18.07 23.72 -27.96
CA LYS A 222 17.55 22.39 -27.62
C LYS A 222 17.83 22.06 -26.14
N PHE A 223 19.03 22.39 -25.66
CA PHE A 223 19.43 22.17 -24.28
C PHE A 223 18.62 23.00 -23.29
N ILE A 224 18.49 24.31 -23.53
CA ILE A 224 17.67 25.21 -22.69
C ILE A 224 16.22 24.74 -22.65
N ARG A 225 15.64 24.34 -23.80
CA ARG A 225 14.28 23.82 -23.87
C ARG A 225 14.12 22.54 -23.04
N ARG A 226 15.07 21.62 -23.12
CA ARG A 226 15.05 20.37 -22.34
C ARG A 226 15.18 20.61 -20.83
N LEU A 227 16.01 21.59 -20.44
CA LEU A 227 16.16 21.97 -19.04
C LEU A 227 14.85 22.52 -18.49
N ARG A 228 14.23 23.48 -19.19
CA ARG A 228 12.91 24.03 -18.82
C ARG A 228 11.84 22.94 -18.70
N GLN A 229 11.73 22.05 -19.69
CA GLN A 229 10.78 20.94 -19.63
C GLN A 229 11.00 20.02 -18.42
N SER A 230 12.25 19.82 -18.02
CA SER A 230 12.57 19.02 -16.82
C SER A 230 12.19 19.76 -15.54
N ASP A 231 12.45 21.07 -15.48
CA ASP A 231 12.12 21.91 -14.33
C ASP A 231 10.60 22.01 -14.17
N ASP A 232 9.87 22.28 -15.26
CA ASP A 232 8.40 22.34 -15.29
C ASP A 232 7.78 21.02 -14.81
N ALA A 233 8.33 19.87 -15.24
CA ALA A 233 7.84 18.55 -14.82
C ALA A 233 8.07 18.27 -13.31
N ILE A 234 9.21 18.74 -12.76
CA ILE A 234 9.50 18.61 -11.33
C ILE A 234 8.58 19.52 -10.52
N GLU A 235 8.38 20.76 -10.98
CA GLU A 235 7.48 21.72 -10.33
C GLU A 235 6.05 21.17 -10.31
N GLN A 236 5.54 20.69 -11.44
CA GLN A 236 4.22 20.09 -11.53
C GLN A 236 4.05 18.87 -10.59
N ALA A 237 5.02 17.94 -10.54
CA ALA A 237 4.96 16.80 -9.63
C ALA A 237 4.98 17.22 -8.14
N THR A 238 5.72 18.30 -7.84
CA THR A 238 5.79 18.85 -6.49
C THR A 238 4.48 19.56 -6.11
N GLU A 239 3.87 20.28 -7.03
CA GLU A 239 2.55 20.90 -6.88
C GLU A 239 1.46 19.85 -6.66
N GLU A 240 1.40 18.81 -7.49
CA GLU A 240 0.44 17.70 -7.33
C GLU A 240 0.55 17.05 -5.94
N THR A 241 1.77 16.80 -5.47
CA THR A 241 1.98 16.25 -4.12
C THR A 241 1.50 17.22 -3.03
N ARG A 242 1.74 18.53 -3.22
CA ARG A 242 1.29 19.57 -2.29
C ARG A 242 -0.23 19.71 -2.26
N GLU A 243 -0.90 19.58 -3.41
CA GLU A 243 -2.36 19.55 -3.50
C GLU A 243 -2.95 18.33 -2.80
N ILE A 244 -2.37 17.14 -3.00
CA ILE A 244 -2.79 15.93 -2.28
C ILE A 244 -2.68 16.16 -0.76
N LEU A 245 -1.54 16.69 -0.31
CA LEU A 245 -1.28 16.97 1.10
C LEU A 245 -2.13 18.12 1.70
N SER A 246 -2.72 18.99 0.87
CA SER A 246 -3.63 20.04 1.35
C SER A 246 -5.07 19.54 1.55
N VAL A 247 -5.49 18.53 0.76
CA VAL A 247 -6.86 18.00 0.79
C VAL A 247 -7.03 16.85 1.78
N VAL A 248 -5.97 16.06 2.03
CA VAL A 248 -6.03 14.91 2.94
C VAL A 248 -6.34 15.37 4.37
N ARG A 249 -7.43 14.84 4.94
CA ARG A 249 -7.89 15.15 6.30
C ARG A 249 -7.00 14.56 7.40
N GLU A 250 -6.12 13.64 7.03
CA GLU A 250 -5.18 12.98 7.94
C GLU A 250 -3.86 13.77 8.00
N GLY A 251 -3.22 13.73 9.17
CA GLY A 251 -1.90 14.33 9.36
C GLY A 251 -0.83 13.44 8.76
N LEU A 252 -0.28 13.78 7.60
CA LEU A 252 0.78 13.01 6.93
C LEU A 252 2.09 13.77 6.97
N PHE A 253 3.16 13.10 7.41
CA PHE A 253 4.51 13.62 7.30
C PHE A 253 5.54 12.48 7.28
N LEU A 254 6.70 12.76 6.69
CA LEU A 254 7.85 11.85 6.74
C LEU A 254 8.66 12.12 8.00
N LEU A 255 9.16 11.06 8.62
CA LEU A 255 10.05 11.09 9.78
C LEU A 255 11.41 10.50 9.38
N THR A 256 12.48 11.24 9.67
CA THR A 256 13.85 10.79 9.42
C THR A 256 14.38 9.93 10.58
N PRO A 257 15.49 9.19 10.38
CA PRO A 257 16.16 8.47 11.47
C PRO A 257 16.64 9.37 12.62
N GLN A 258 16.78 10.68 12.38
CA GLN A 258 17.14 11.68 13.38
C GLN A 258 15.92 12.31 14.08
N TYR A 259 14.74 11.69 13.92
CA TYR A 259 13.44 12.16 14.40
C TYR A 259 13.05 13.56 13.92
N THR A 260 13.57 14.00 12.77
CA THR A 260 13.16 15.28 12.17
C THR A 260 12.03 15.06 11.18
N LEU A 261 11.11 16.01 11.13
CA LEU A 261 10.01 16.00 10.16
C LEU A 261 10.54 16.39 8.77
N GLY A 262 10.04 15.69 7.74
CA GLY A 262 10.39 15.92 6.34
C GLY A 262 9.97 17.30 5.82
N THR A 263 10.39 17.62 4.60
CA THR A 263 10.13 18.91 3.96
C THR A 263 8.67 19.12 3.56
N GLN A 264 7.94 18.02 3.31
CA GLN A 264 6.52 18.04 2.96
C GLN A 264 5.68 17.49 4.11
N LEU A 265 4.65 18.25 4.51
CA LEU A 265 3.67 17.87 5.53
C LEU A 265 2.26 18.19 5.05
N SER A 266 1.27 17.40 5.47
CA SER A 266 -0.13 17.75 5.23
C SER A 266 -0.56 18.95 6.07
N GLN A 267 -1.46 19.77 5.51
CA GLN A 267 -1.96 20.96 6.20
C GLN A 267 -2.72 20.59 7.48
N SER A 268 -3.35 19.41 7.50
CA SER A 268 -4.09 18.90 8.65
C SER A 268 -3.23 18.54 9.85
N VAL A 269 -1.91 18.32 9.71
CA VAL A 269 -1.01 17.97 10.84
C VAL A 269 -1.12 18.98 11.98
N SER A 270 -1.03 20.28 11.65
CA SER A 270 -1.07 21.35 12.68
C SER A 270 -2.46 21.44 13.34
N THR A 271 -3.53 21.24 12.57
CA THR A 271 -4.91 21.28 13.07
C THR A 271 -5.22 20.08 13.98
N ILE A 272 -4.78 18.89 13.60
CA ILE A 272 -5.01 17.67 14.39
C ILE A 272 -4.23 17.72 15.71
N LEU A 273 -2.95 18.13 15.65
CA LEU A 273 -2.10 18.24 16.83
C LEU A 273 -2.39 19.49 17.69
N GLY A 274 -3.19 20.43 17.20
CA GLY A 274 -3.57 21.65 17.91
C GLY A 274 -2.40 22.61 18.15
N ARG A 275 -1.35 22.56 17.32
CA ARG A 275 -0.14 23.39 17.42
C ARG A 275 0.47 23.63 16.06
N ALA A 276 1.25 24.70 15.94
CA ALA A 276 2.03 24.95 14.74
C ALA A 276 3.14 23.90 14.60
N VAL A 277 3.18 23.22 13.46
CA VAL A 277 4.23 22.25 13.09
C VAL A 277 4.91 22.74 11.83
N ARG A 278 6.25 22.74 11.82
CA ARG A 278 7.06 23.19 10.69
C ARG A 278 7.95 22.07 10.15
N PRO A 279 8.31 22.11 8.85
CA PRO A 279 9.32 21.23 8.30
C PRO A 279 10.64 21.33 9.08
N GLY A 280 11.25 20.19 9.39
CA GLY A 280 12.50 20.11 10.15
C GLY A 280 12.35 20.12 11.67
N ASP A 281 11.14 20.30 12.22
CA ASP A 281 10.91 20.19 13.65
C ASP A 281 11.27 18.78 14.17
N HIS A 282 11.63 18.67 15.44
CA HIS A 282 11.97 17.40 16.07
C HIS A 282 10.72 16.73 16.66
N PHE A 283 10.39 15.53 16.18
CA PHE A 283 9.15 14.81 16.47
C PHE A 283 8.92 14.55 17.96
N LEU A 284 9.94 14.06 18.69
CA LEU A 284 9.80 13.78 20.12
C LEU A 284 9.56 15.07 20.94
N THR A 285 10.12 16.19 20.50
CA THR A 285 9.92 17.49 21.16
C THR A 285 8.50 18.01 20.93
N LEU A 286 7.92 17.73 19.76
CA LEU A 286 6.53 18.02 19.46
C LEU A 286 5.57 17.17 20.30
N LEU A 287 5.90 15.89 20.55
CA LEU A 287 5.06 14.99 21.35
C LEU A 287 5.16 15.25 22.86
N ALA A 288 6.33 15.61 23.38
CA ALA A 288 6.60 15.70 24.81
C ALA A 288 5.52 16.41 25.68
N PRO A 289 4.97 17.57 25.30
CA PRO A 289 3.94 18.23 26.13
C PRO A 289 2.52 17.65 25.96
N MET A 290 2.30 16.70 25.05
CA MET A 290 0.98 16.10 24.79
C MET A 290 0.80 14.72 25.45
N VAL A 291 1.91 14.09 25.85
CA VAL A 291 1.94 12.71 26.30
C VAL A 291 2.61 12.58 27.65
N SER A 292 2.38 11.47 28.34
CA SER A 292 3.13 11.18 29.57
C SER A 292 4.61 10.90 29.25
N ALA A 293 5.50 11.17 30.20
CA ALA A 293 6.94 10.89 30.03
C ALA A 293 7.19 9.41 29.65
N ARG A 294 6.43 8.48 30.24
CA ARG A 294 6.49 7.06 29.91
C ARG A 294 6.13 6.78 28.45
N THR A 295 5.02 7.35 27.98
CA THR A 295 4.57 7.21 26.58
C THR A 295 5.59 7.79 25.60
N LEU A 296 6.26 8.87 25.98
CA LEU A 296 7.31 9.48 25.15
C LEU A 296 8.53 8.54 25.00
N ASP A 297 8.96 7.93 26.10
CA ASP A 297 10.06 6.95 26.09
C ASP A 297 9.68 5.69 25.28
N ASP A 298 8.46 5.18 25.46
CA ASP A 298 7.93 4.04 24.70
C ASP A 298 7.87 4.38 23.20
N ALA A 299 7.43 5.59 22.84
CA ALA A 299 7.37 6.06 21.46
C ALA A 299 8.77 6.13 20.81
N ARG A 300 9.77 6.61 21.56
CA ARG A 300 11.17 6.64 21.09
C ARG A 300 11.68 5.22 20.81
N GLY A 301 11.51 4.31 21.76
CA GLY A 301 11.92 2.91 21.60
C GLY A 301 11.21 2.24 20.42
N TYR A 302 9.92 2.49 20.25
CA TYR A 302 9.15 1.98 19.10
C TYR A 302 9.67 2.51 17.76
N THR A 303 9.92 3.82 17.64
CA THR A 303 10.46 4.40 16.41
C THR A 303 11.85 3.87 16.06
N ASP A 304 12.71 3.61 17.05
CA ASP A 304 14.04 3.03 16.83
C ASP A 304 13.95 1.61 16.26
N LEU A 305 13.04 0.79 16.80
CA LEU A 305 12.77 -0.56 16.27
C LEU A 305 12.30 -0.51 14.81
N LEU A 306 11.53 0.51 14.44
CA LEU A 306 11.05 0.66 13.07
C LEU A 306 12.13 1.04 12.07
N PHE A 307 13.24 1.64 12.48
CA PHE A 307 14.39 1.89 11.59
C PHE A 307 15.34 0.70 11.48
N LEU A 308 15.21 -0.33 12.33
CA LEU A 308 16.05 -1.53 12.25
C LEU A 308 15.62 -2.45 11.09
N PRO A 309 16.55 -2.83 10.18
CA PRO A 309 16.21 -3.55 8.94
C PRO A 309 15.75 -5.00 9.17
N HIS A 310 16.14 -5.63 10.29
CA HIS A 310 15.83 -7.04 10.57
C HIS A 310 14.48 -7.27 11.26
N ILE A 311 13.81 -6.20 11.68
CA ILE A 311 12.54 -6.28 12.40
C ILE A 311 11.40 -6.20 11.37
N LYS A 312 10.41 -7.11 11.44
CA LYS A 312 9.24 -7.07 10.55
C LYS A 312 8.24 -6.02 11.06
N GLU A 313 7.82 -5.12 10.18
CA GLU A 313 6.88 -4.02 10.50
C GLU A 313 5.58 -4.54 11.15
N ASP A 314 4.94 -5.54 10.55
CA ASP A 314 3.66 -6.10 11.02
C ASP A 314 3.71 -6.65 12.45
N LEU A 315 4.88 -7.14 12.88
CA LEU A 315 5.05 -7.72 14.23
C LEU A 315 5.18 -6.65 15.31
N VAL A 316 5.61 -5.44 14.94
CA VAL A 316 5.80 -4.34 15.89
C VAL A 316 4.58 -3.45 15.94
N GLN A 317 3.78 -3.37 14.86
CA GLN A 317 2.58 -2.53 14.84
C GLN A 317 1.60 -2.83 16.00
N SER A 318 1.52 -4.08 16.48
CA SER A 318 0.66 -4.45 17.62
C SER A 318 1.12 -3.88 18.96
N ILE A 319 2.39 -3.46 19.08
CA ILE A 319 2.95 -2.86 20.30
C ILE A 319 3.09 -1.34 20.18
N ASN A 320 2.51 -0.71 19.16
CA ASN A 320 2.61 0.72 18.96
C ASN A 320 1.93 1.50 20.11
N PRO A 321 2.70 2.24 20.93
CA PRO A 321 2.18 2.96 22.10
C PRO A 321 1.37 4.21 21.71
N LEU A 322 1.40 4.62 20.44
CA LEU A 322 0.72 5.80 19.90
C LEU A 322 -0.55 5.46 19.11
N THR A 323 -1.05 4.22 19.20
CA THR A 323 -2.28 3.80 18.51
C THR A 323 -3.53 4.47 19.08
N GLU A 324 -3.60 4.64 20.40
CA GLU A 324 -4.71 5.30 21.09
C GLU A 324 -4.17 6.20 22.19
N MET A 325 -3.94 7.46 21.85
CA MET A 325 -3.31 8.44 22.73
C MET A 325 -4.31 9.50 23.14
N ALA A 326 -4.64 9.54 24.43
CA ALA A 326 -5.45 10.62 25.00
C ALA A 326 -4.60 11.89 25.12
N ILE A 327 -5.05 12.96 24.49
CA ILE A 327 -4.43 14.28 24.54
C ILE A 327 -5.40 15.30 25.10
N THR A 328 -4.86 16.32 25.77
CA THR A 328 -5.64 17.49 26.17
C THR A 328 -5.37 18.60 25.18
N THR A 329 -6.40 19.00 24.43
CA THR A 329 -6.32 20.16 23.54
C THR A 329 -7.13 21.31 24.12
N THR A 330 -6.67 22.52 23.86
CA THR A 330 -7.39 23.74 24.27
C THR A 330 -8.06 24.35 23.04
N ASP A 331 -9.36 24.60 23.13
CA ASP A 331 -10.16 25.38 22.17
C ASP A 331 -9.63 26.83 22.07
N ALA A 332 -9.91 27.52 20.95
CA ALA A 332 -9.77 28.96 20.78
C ALA A 332 -10.43 29.80 21.90
N LEU A 333 -11.45 29.26 22.59
CA LEU A 333 -12.09 29.86 23.76
C LEU A 333 -11.40 29.54 25.11
N GLY A 334 -10.29 28.78 25.10
CA GLY A 334 -9.54 28.43 26.31
C GLY A 334 -10.05 27.20 27.06
N HIS A 335 -11.12 26.55 26.60
CA HIS A 335 -11.66 25.34 27.21
C HIS A 335 -10.79 24.12 26.88
N LYS A 336 -10.49 23.30 27.90
CA LYS A 336 -9.75 22.05 27.73
C LYS A 336 -10.70 20.92 27.34
N HIS A 337 -10.43 20.30 26.20
CA HIS A 337 -11.15 19.13 25.70
C HIS A 337 -10.19 17.94 25.61
N GLN A 338 -10.67 16.77 26.04
CA GLN A 338 -9.95 15.53 25.88
C GLN A 338 -10.23 14.97 24.48
N ARG A 339 -9.19 14.75 23.69
CA ARG A 339 -9.26 14.13 22.36
C ARG A 339 -8.41 12.88 22.35
N HIS A 340 -8.72 11.95 21.46
CA HIS A 340 -7.94 10.74 21.26
C HIS A 340 -7.35 10.76 19.84
N LEU A 341 -6.02 10.67 19.76
CA LEU A 341 -5.31 10.59 18.49
C LEU A 341 -4.73 9.19 18.28
N SER A 342 -4.65 8.79 17.01
CA SER A 342 -3.98 7.58 16.55
C SER A 342 -2.85 7.97 15.61
N MET A 343 -1.63 7.50 15.88
CA MET A 343 -0.47 7.65 15.00
C MET A 343 -0.02 6.29 14.46
N ARG A 344 0.01 6.16 13.13
CA ARG A 344 0.50 4.98 12.41
C ARG A 344 1.81 5.29 11.70
N PHE A 345 2.67 4.29 11.58
CA PHE A 345 4.01 4.41 11.03
C PHE A 345 4.22 3.33 9.97
N ASN A 346 4.63 3.75 8.78
CA ASN A 346 4.88 2.86 7.64
C ASN A 346 6.29 3.10 7.09
N ARG A 347 7.05 2.05 6.79
CA ARG A 347 8.42 2.20 6.28
C ARG A 347 8.44 2.64 4.82
N VAL A 348 9.24 3.67 4.53
CA VAL A 348 9.57 4.09 3.16
C VAL A 348 10.99 3.64 2.84
N THR A 349 11.09 2.65 1.95
CA THR A 349 12.36 2.05 1.55
C THR A 349 12.79 2.52 0.17
N ALA A 350 14.09 2.70 -0.03
CA ALA A 350 14.68 2.96 -1.34
C ALA A 350 16.03 2.23 -1.41
N ASP A 351 16.27 1.53 -2.53
CA ASP A 351 17.49 0.73 -2.76
C ASP A 351 17.73 -0.37 -1.71
N GLY A 352 16.69 -0.84 -1.03
CA GLY A 352 16.76 -1.87 0.02
C GLY A 352 17.05 -1.35 1.42
N GLU A 353 17.23 -0.04 1.60
CA GLU A 353 17.40 0.61 2.91
C GLU A 353 16.18 1.44 3.31
N ILE A 354 15.92 1.53 4.61
CA ILE A 354 14.83 2.35 5.16
C ILE A 354 15.32 3.80 5.20
N ARG A 355 14.75 4.68 4.36
CA ARG A 355 15.11 6.10 4.34
C ARG A 355 14.29 6.93 5.32
N HIS A 356 12.98 6.66 5.38
CA HIS A 356 12.03 7.44 6.16
C HIS A 356 10.92 6.54 6.72
N LEU A 357 10.20 7.04 7.72
CA LEU A 357 8.91 6.50 8.14
C LEU A 357 7.82 7.48 7.73
N LEU A 358 6.78 7.02 7.04
CA LEU A 358 5.56 7.79 6.82
C LEU A 358 4.70 7.69 8.07
N VAL A 359 4.46 8.84 8.72
CA VAL A 359 3.61 8.93 9.91
C VAL A 359 2.25 9.47 9.52
N THR A 360 1.20 8.76 9.94
CA THR A 360 -0.20 9.11 9.69
C THR A 360 -0.89 9.38 11.02
N VAL A 361 -1.41 10.59 11.21
CA VAL A 361 -2.08 11.05 12.43
C VAL A 361 -3.56 11.24 12.17
N GLN A 362 -4.41 10.62 12.98
CA GLN A 362 -5.86 10.71 12.88
C GLN A 362 -6.49 11.05 14.24
N ASP A 363 -7.59 11.81 14.23
CA ASP A 363 -8.45 11.98 15.40
C ASP A 363 -9.50 10.86 15.44
N VAL A 364 -9.44 10.04 16.48
CA VAL A 364 -10.31 8.87 16.68
C VAL A 364 -11.30 9.08 17.84
N SER A 365 -11.44 10.31 18.36
CA SER A 365 -12.30 10.62 19.50
C SER A 365 -13.75 10.14 19.31
N SER A 366 -14.38 10.49 18.18
CA SER A 366 -15.76 10.11 17.90
C SER A 366 -15.95 8.59 17.74
N ARG A 367 -14.93 7.88 17.23
CA ARG A 367 -14.97 6.43 17.11
C ARG A 367 -14.96 5.78 18.50
N ILE A 368 -14.07 6.22 19.37
CA ILE A 368 -13.96 5.70 20.74
C ILE A 368 -15.25 5.98 21.53
N GLU A 369 -15.81 7.20 21.43
CA GLU A 369 -17.08 7.53 22.08
C GLU A 369 -18.24 6.65 21.60
N LEU A 370 -18.31 6.37 20.28
CA LEU A 370 -19.35 5.53 19.71
C LEU A 370 -19.19 4.07 20.16
N GLU A 371 -17.97 3.56 20.20
CA GLU A 371 -17.67 2.20 20.64
C GLU A 371 -18.05 2.00 22.12
N GLN A 372 -17.75 2.97 22.98
CA GLN A 372 -18.19 2.96 24.38
C GLN A 372 -19.71 3.00 24.52
N LYS A 373 -20.41 3.83 23.74
CA LYS A 373 -21.88 3.88 23.73
C LYS A 373 -22.50 2.55 23.28
N LEU A 374 -21.98 1.96 22.20
CA LEU A 374 -22.48 0.70 21.67
C LEU A 374 -22.31 -0.44 22.68
N GLN A 375 -21.15 -0.53 23.33
CA GLN A 375 -20.92 -1.52 24.39
C GLN A 375 -21.91 -1.35 25.55
N GLY A 376 -22.19 -0.11 25.95
CA GLY A 376 -23.20 0.19 26.98
C GLY A 376 -24.61 -0.28 26.60
N GLU A 377 -25.05 0.00 25.38
CA GLU A 377 -26.37 -0.42 24.87
C GLU A 377 -26.46 -1.95 24.69
N GLN A 378 -25.41 -2.60 24.18
CA GLN A 378 -25.38 -4.07 24.07
C GLN A 378 -25.49 -4.75 25.44
N GLN A 379 -24.74 -4.28 26.44
CA GLN A 379 -24.84 -4.81 27.80
C GLN A 379 -26.24 -4.59 28.39
N ARG A 380 -26.89 -3.47 28.07
CA ARG A 380 -28.27 -3.20 28.51
C ARG A 380 -29.27 -4.17 27.86
N ALA A 381 -29.19 -4.34 26.54
CA ALA A 381 -30.05 -5.27 25.79
C ALA A 381 -29.87 -6.72 26.25
N GLN A 382 -28.63 -7.15 26.52
CA GLN A 382 -28.33 -8.50 27.02
C GLN A 382 -29.00 -8.75 28.38
N ARG A 383 -28.93 -7.79 29.31
CA ARG A 383 -29.59 -7.88 30.63
C ARG A 383 -31.10 -7.97 30.54
N GLU A 384 -31.71 -7.21 29.63
CA GLU A 384 -33.17 -7.24 29.42
C GLU A 384 -33.62 -8.58 28.83
N PHE A 385 -32.84 -9.14 27.91
CA PHE A 385 -33.09 -10.46 27.33
C PHE A 385 -32.99 -11.58 28.36
N ASP A 386 -31.97 -11.56 29.23
CA ASP A 386 -31.79 -12.57 30.28
C ASP A 386 -32.98 -12.59 31.26
N LEU A 387 -33.59 -11.43 31.55
CA LEU A 387 -34.80 -11.34 32.38
C LEU A 387 -36.02 -11.94 31.68
N LEU A 388 -36.17 -11.73 30.37
CA LEU A 388 -37.27 -12.30 29.58
C LEU A 388 -37.17 -13.83 29.52
N VAL A 389 -35.98 -14.38 29.29
CA VAL A 389 -35.77 -15.84 29.21
C VAL A 389 -36.16 -16.53 30.52
N ARG A 390 -35.77 -15.95 31.67
CA ARG A 390 -36.13 -16.50 32.99
C ARG A 390 -37.63 -16.41 33.29
N ALA A 391 -38.31 -15.38 32.79
CA ALA A 391 -39.78 -15.27 32.92
C ALA A 391 -40.55 -16.31 32.09
N PHE A 392 -39.95 -16.86 31.02
CA PHE A 392 -40.54 -17.92 30.21
C PHE A 392 -40.38 -19.33 30.81
N GLU A 393 -39.39 -19.55 31.67
CA GLU A 393 -39.13 -20.86 32.30
C GLU A 393 -40.00 -21.12 33.54
N THR A 394 -40.57 -20.08 34.14
CA THR A 394 -41.41 -20.14 35.35
C THR A 394 -42.90 -20.13 34.98
N ASP A 395 -43.72 -20.97 35.63
CA ASP A 395 -45.18 -21.02 35.41
C ASP A 395 -45.82 -19.62 35.61
N PRO A 396 -46.46 -19.03 34.57
CA PRO A 396 -47.03 -17.68 34.63
C PRO A 396 -48.05 -17.50 35.75
N GLY A 397 -48.78 -18.56 36.14
CA GLY A 397 -49.71 -18.53 37.25
C GLY A 397 -49.01 -18.40 38.61
N ALA A 398 -47.92 -19.17 38.80
CA ALA A 398 -47.11 -19.12 40.01
C ALA A 398 -46.39 -17.77 40.17
N LEU A 399 -45.86 -17.22 39.07
CA LEU A 399 -45.16 -15.94 39.07
C LEU A 399 -46.10 -14.76 39.36
N ARG A 400 -47.31 -14.75 38.79
CA ARG A 400 -48.34 -13.75 39.09
C ARG A 400 -48.79 -13.83 40.55
N GLY A 401 -49.07 -15.03 41.03
CA GLY A 401 -49.42 -15.25 42.43
C GLY A 401 -48.32 -14.79 43.39
N PHE A 402 -47.06 -15.00 43.04
CA PHE A 402 -45.91 -14.51 43.82
C PHE A 402 -45.82 -12.99 43.82
N VAL A 403 -45.96 -12.34 42.67
CA VAL A 403 -45.91 -10.87 42.56
C VAL A 403 -47.01 -10.23 43.41
N ASP A 404 -48.25 -10.71 43.29
CA ASP A 404 -49.40 -10.16 44.02
C ASP A 404 -49.25 -10.37 45.54
N ARG A 405 -48.81 -11.56 45.99
CA ARG A 405 -48.55 -11.84 47.42
C ARG A 405 -47.39 -11.04 47.98
N SER A 406 -46.30 -10.94 47.23
CA SER A 406 -45.11 -10.19 47.66
C SER A 406 -45.40 -8.70 47.72
N GLU A 407 -46.17 -8.15 46.80
CA GLU A 407 -46.55 -6.74 46.81
C GLU A 407 -47.42 -6.41 48.02
N ALA A 408 -48.43 -7.25 48.30
CA ALA A 408 -49.25 -7.13 49.50
C ALA A 408 -48.40 -7.21 50.78
N SER A 409 -47.48 -8.16 50.85
CA SER A 409 -46.59 -8.35 52.01
C SER A 409 -45.64 -7.16 52.22
N LEU A 410 -45.14 -6.52 51.16
CA LEU A 410 -44.24 -5.37 51.27
C LEU A 410 -44.98 -4.06 51.56
N LEU A 411 -46.23 -3.92 51.11
CA LEU A 411 -47.09 -2.82 51.53
C LEU A 411 -47.44 -2.92 53.02
N GLU A 412 -47.67 -4.14 53.54
CA GLU A 412 -47.87 -4.36 54.97
C GLU A 412 -46.60 -4.00 55.79
N VAL A 413 -45.41 -4.31 55.27
CA VAL A 413 -44.14 -3.84 55.86
C VAL A 413 -44.06 -2.32 55.89
N ASN A 414 -44.45 -1.65 54.80
CA ASN A 414 -44.48 -0.19 54.74
C ASN A 414 -45.45 0.41 55.77
N ASP A 415 -46.64 -0.16 55.92
CA ASP A 415 -47.63 0.30 56.89
C ASP A 415 -47.17 0.07 58.35
N LEU A 416 -46.51 -1.06 58.62
CA LEU A 416 -45.91 -1.35 59.93
C LEU A 416 -44.81 -0.35 60.29
N LEU A 417 -44.00 0.07 59.32
CA LEU A 417 -42.96 1.09 59.53
C LEU A 417 -43.57 2.49 59.72
N ARG A 418 -44.71 2.80 59.09
CA ARG A 418 -45.41 4.09 59.25
C ARG A 418 -46.12 4.26 60.58
N GLN A 419 -46.46 3.16 61.27
CA GLN A 419 -47.10 3.17 62.60
C GLN A 419 -46.12 3.47 63.76
N VAL A 420 -44.83 3.68 63.46
CA VAL A 420 -43.81 4.02 64.46
C VAL A 420 -43.89 5.52 64.79
N GLU A 421 -44.35 5.86 66.00
CA GLU A 421 -44.38 7.23 66.52
C GLU A 421 -43.15 7.53 67.39
N ALA A 422 -42.79 8.82 67.50
CA ALA A 422 -41.75 9.31 68.40
C ALA A 422 -42.15 9.06 69.86
N GLY A 423 -41.53 8.07 70.50
CA GLY A 423 -41.87 7.62 71.87
C GLY A 423 -42.40 6.18 71.96
N SER A 424 -42.39 5.42 70.86
CA SER A 424 -42.77 4.00 70.84
C SER A 424 -41.93 3.17 71.84
N ASP A 425 -42.60 2.34 72.64
CA ASP A 425 -41.94 1.45 73.61
C ASP A 425 -41.01 0.44 72.90
N ALA A 426 -39.88 0.10 73.53
CA ALA A 426 -38.89 -0.83 73.01
C ALA A 426 -39.50 -2.20 72.66
N LYS A 427 -40.55 -2.60 73.39
CA LYS A 427 -41.32 -3.82 73.13
C LYS A 427 -42.16 -3.74 71.85
N GLN A 428 -42.69 -2.56 71.53
CA GLN A 428 -43.46 -2.32 70.30
C GLN A 428 -42.55 -2.25 69.08
N LEU A 429 -41.41 -1.56 69.19
CA LEU A 429 -40.39 -1.51 68.14
C LEU A 429 -39.86 -2.91 67.78
N ARG A 430 -39.61 -3.75 68.78
CA ARG A 430 -39.16 -5.13 68.55
C ARG A 430 -40.20 -6.00 67.84
N ARG A 431 -41.49 -5.85 68.17
CA ARG A 431 -42.58 -6.54 67.47
C ARG A 431 -42.68 -6.15 66.00
N ILE A 432 -42.48 -4.88 65.69
CA ILE A 432 -42.48 -4.36 64.32
C ILE A 432 -41.32 -4.96 63.53
N VAL A 433 -40.10 -4.92 64.06
CA VAL A 433 -38.92 -5.50 63.40
C VAL A 433 -39.06 -7.01 63.18
N ASP A 434 -39.59 -7.75 64.16
CA ASP A 434 -39.86 -9.19 64.00
C ASP A 434 -40.95 -9.48 62.97
N ALA A 435 -41.96 -8.62 62.84
CA ALA A 435 -42.96 -8.73 61.79
C ALA A 435 -42.34 -8.46 60.40
N VAL A 436 -41.60 -7.36 60.25
CA VAL A 436 -40.92 -7.00 59.00
C VAL A 436 -39.94 -8.09 58.55
N TYR A 437 -39.17 -8.66 59.48
CA TYR A 437 -38.26 -9.78 59.19
C TYR A 437 -39.02 -10.98 58.60
N ARG A 438 -40.15 -11.38 59.17
CA ARG A 438 -40.95 -12.52 58.68
C ARG A 438 -41.48 -12.29 57.27
N HIS A 439 -41.97 -11.09 56.97
CA HIS A 439 -42.45 -10.73 55.65
C HIS A 439 -41.33 -10.78 54.61
N VAL A 440 -40.17 -10.18 54.89
CA VAL A 440 -39.01 -10.18 53.98
C VAL A 440 -38.43 -11.59 53.80
N HIS A 441 -38.37 -12.40 54.85
CA HIS A 441 -37.92 -13.79 54.79
C HIS A 441 -38.83 -14.66 53.93
N ALA A 442 -40.16 -14.48 54.03
CA ALA A 442 -41.13 -15.17 53.18
C ALA A 442 -40.96 -14.79 51.69
N VAL A 443 -40.82 -13.49 51.40
CA VAL A 443 -40.58 -13.00 50.03
C VAL A 443 -39.29 -13.56 49.44
N LYS A 444 -38.21 -13.60 50.23
CA LYS A 444 -36.93 -14.23 49.83
C LYS A 444 -37.10 -15.72 49.51
N GLY A 445 -37.82 -16.44 50.37
CA GLY A 445 -38.07 -17.88 50.21
C GLY A 445 -38.81 -18.20 48.92
N GLU A 446 -39.92 -17.51 48.67
CA GLU A 446 -40.69 -17.68 47.43
C GLU A 446 -39.90 -17.24 46.19
N ALA A 447 -39.14 -16.13 46.25
CA ALA A 447 -38.29 -15.69 45.16
C ALA A 447 -37.20 -16.71 44.80
N SER A 448 -36.60 -17.35 45.81
CA SER A 448 -35.59 -18.39 45.62
C SER A 448 -36.18 -19.67 45.00
N MET A 449 -37.41 -20.05 45.37
CA MET A 449 -38.13 -21.19 44.78
C MET A 449 -38.47 -20.97 43.30
N LEU A 450 -38.70 -19.72 42.90
CA LEU A 450 -38.96 -19.32 41.51
C LEU A 450 -37.70 -18.95 40.73
N SER A 451 -36.51 -19.20 41.29
CA SER A 451 -35.20 -18.88 40.69
C SER A 451 -35.04 -17.41 40.27
N LEU A 452 -35.65 -16.49 41.03
CA LEU A 452 -35.57 -15.06 40.82
C LEU A 452 -34.34 -14.47 41.55
N ASP A 453 -33.14 -14.90 41.15
CA ASP A 453 -31.86 -14.64 41.86
C ASP A 453 -31.65 -13.17 42.24
N LEU A 454 -31.99 -12.24 41.34
CA LEU A 454 -31.84 -10.80 41.56
C LEU A 454 -32.74 -10.30 42.69
N LEU A 455 -33.97 -10.80 42.77
CA LEU A 455 -34.92 -10.45 43.83
C LEU A 455 -34.56 -11.15 45.14
N THR A 456 -34.08 -12.39 45.07
CA THR A 456 -33.54 -13.13 46.22
C THR A 456 -32.34 -12.40 46.84
N ALA A 457 -31.42 -11.86 46.02
CA ALA A 457 -30.27 -11.10 46.49
C ALA A 457 -30.68 -9.81 47.21
N THR A 458 -31.59 -9.02 46.62
CA THR A 458 -32.09 -7.79 47.26
C THR A 458 -32.87 -8.09 48.55
N ALA A 459 -33.71 -9.13 48.56
CA ALA A 459 -34.42 -9.55 49.77
C ALA A 459 -33.44 -10.03 50.86
N HIS A 460 -32.35 -10.71 50.49
CA HIS A 460 -31.31 -11.13 51.42
C HIS A 460 -30.52 -9.96 52.03
N GLN A 461 -30.22 -8.93 51.23
CA GLN A 461 -29.57 -7.72 51.71
C GLN A 461 -30.47 -7.00 52.73
N PHE A 462 -31.76 -6.85 52.40
CA PHE A 462 -32.72 -6.22 53.30
C PHE A 462 -32.90 -7.05 54.59
N GLU A 463 -33.04 -8.37 54.47
CA GLU A 463 -33.11 -9.29 55.60
C GLU A 463 -31.90 -9.17 56.54
N SER A 464 -30.68 -9.08 56.00
CA SER A 464 -29.45 -8.95 56.79
C SER A 464 -29.42 -7.66 57.61
N GLN A 465 -29.91 -6.55 57.04
CA GLN A 465 -30.02 -5.28 57.76
C GLN A 465 -31.04 -5.35 58.90
N ILE A 466 -32.19 -5.98 58.65
CA ILE A 466 -33.20 -6.22 59.70
C ILE A 466 -32.64 -7.15 60.79
N GLN A 467 -31.91 -8.20 60.41
CA GLN A 467 -31.29 -9.13 61.35
C GLN A 467 -30.28 -8.44 62.27
N THR A 468 -29.49 -7.51 61.73
CA THR A 468 -28.54 -6.70 62.51
C THR A 468 -29.26 -5.88 63.58
N LEU A 469 -30.44 -5.31 63.26
CA LEU A 469 -31.28 -4.59 64.23
C LEU A 469 -31.88 -5.52 65.29
N ARG A 470 -32.22 -6.76 64.93
CA ARG A 470 -32.73 -7.76 65.89
C ARG A 470 -31.68 -8.21 66.89
N GLU A 471 -30.44 -8.38 66.43
CA GLU A 471 -29.31 -8.81 67.25
C GLU A 471 -28.79 -7.72 68.19
N ALA A 472 -28.93 -6.45 67.82
CA ALA A 472 -28.58 -5.31 68.67
C ALA A 472 -29.39 -5.22 69.99
N GLY A 473 -30.51 -5.93 70.10
CA GLY A 473 -31.26 -6.16 71.33
C GLY A 473 -32.12 -4.99 71.83
N THR A 474 -31.56 -3.77 71.88
CA THR A 474 -32.26 -2.52 72.24
C THR A 474 -31.83 -1.43 71.27
N PHE A 475 -32.78 -0.88 70.51
CA PHE A 475 -32.53 0.16 69.53
C PHE A 475 -33.58 1.26 69.65
N ALA A 476 -33.16 2.51 69.42
CA ALA A 476 -34.07 3.65 69.39
C ALA A 476 -34.80 3.74 68.03
N GLY A 477 -35.86 4.53 67.95
CA GLY A 477 -36.68 4.66 66.74
C GLY A 477 -35.92 5.22 65.52
N ASP A 478 -34.78 5.85 65.74
CA ASP A 478 -33.86 6.33 64.70
C ASP A 478 -33.21 5.20 63.89
N ALA A 479 -32.97 4.04 64.50
CA ALA A 479 -32.38 2.88 63.81
C ALA A 479 -33.30 2.33 62.70
N LEU A 480 -34.62 2.54 62.82
CA LEU A 480 -35.60 2.15 61.81
C LEU A 480 -35.59 3.03 60.55
N LEU A 481 -34.95 4.20 60.60
CA LEU A 481 -34.80 5.10 59.43
C LEU A 481 -33.93 4.52 58.32
N SER A 482 -33.20 3.43 58.59
CA SER A 482 -32.38 2.72 57.60
C SER A 482 -33.17 1.72 56.74
N LEU A 483 -34.39 1.36 57.15
CA LEU A 483 -35.22 0.32 56.52
C LEU A 483 -36.08 0.79 55.31
N PRO A 484 -36.50 2.07 55.19
CA PRO A 484 -37.28 2.52 54.04
C PRO A 484 -36.57 2.40 52.69
N LEU A 485 -35.26 2.68 52.62
CA LEU A 485 -34.51 2.66 51.36
C LEU A 485 -34.39 1.23 50.75
N PRO A 486 -33.99 0.19 51.52
CA PRO A 486 -34.02 -1.19 51.04
C PRO A 486 -35.43 -1.70 50.68
N LEU A 487 -36.45 -1.26 51.42
CA LEU A 487 -37.85 -1.59 51.11
C LEU A 487 -38.27 -1.00 49.77
N GLU A 488 -37.93 0.26 49.51
CA GLU A 488 -38.19 0.93 48.23
C GLU A 488 -37.47 0.26 47.07
N GLU A 489 -36.23 -0.19 47.28
CA GLU A 489 -35.48 -0.95 46.27
C GLU A 489 -36.17 -2.28 45.94
N LEU A 490 -36.62 -3.00 46.96
CA LEU A 490 -37.33 -4.27 46.79
C LEU A 490 -38.68 -4.08 46.09
N LEU A 491 -39.46 -3.05 46.48
CA LEU A 491 -40.72 -2.68 45.84
C LEU A 491 -40.51 -2.28 44.37
N THR A 492 -39.48 -1.50 44.07
CA THR A 492 -39.16 -1.07 42.70
C THR A 492 -38.80 -2.27 41.81
N ARG A 493 -38.00 -3.21 42.32
CA ARG A 493 -37.65 -4.44 41.61
C ARG A 493 -38.88 -5.34 41.41
N LEU A 494 -39.73 -5.47 42.42
CA LEU A 494 -40.97 -6.22 42.31
C LEU A 494 -41.94 -5.58 41.30
N GLN A 495 -42.04 -4.25 41.25
CA GLN A 495 -42.84 -3.53 40.25
C GLN A 495 -42.27 -3.66 38.84
N ALA A 496 -40.95 -3.69 38.67
CA ALA A 496 -40.31 -3.96 37.39
C ALA A 496 -40.65 -5.38 36.90
N LEU A 497 -40.61 -6.36 37.80
CA LEU A 497 -41.06 -7.73 37.53
C LEU A 497 -42.56 -7.76 37.19
N LYS A 498 -43.40 -7.07 37.97
CA LYS A 498 -44.84 -6.93 37.73
C LYS A 498 -45.12 -6.37 36.34
N ARG A 499 -44.41 -5.33 35.89
CA ARG A 499 -44.56 -4.75 34.54
C ARG A 499 -44.09 -5.69 33.44
N SER A 500 -43.05 -6.48 33.70
CA SER A 500 -42.53 -7.48 32.76
C SER A 500 -43.51 -8.66 32.58
N VAL A 501 -44.14 -9.10 33.67
CA VAL A 501 -45.04 -10.26 33.72
C VAL A 501 -46.50 -9.92 33.41
N LEU A 502 -46.99 -8.76 33.87
CA LEU A 502 -48.35 -8.25 33.65
C LEU A 502 -48.45 -7.34 32.42
N ARG A 503 -47.54 -7.45 31.46
CA ARG A 503 -47.73 -6.78 30.17
C ARG A 503 -49.01 -7.33 29.56
N ASP A 504 -50.07 -6.52 29.66
CA ASP A 504 -51.45 -6.88 29.34
C ASP A 504 -51.51 -7.61 28.00
N ARG A 505 -51.93 -8.87 28.06
CA ARG A 505 -52.42 -9.63 26.89
C ARG A 505 -53.77 -9.09 26.39
N ALA A 506 -54.05 -7.79 26.54
CA ALA A 506 -55.13 -7.09 25.86
C ALA A 506 -54.78 -6.83 24.38
N ALA A 507 -54.28 -7.88 23.72
CA ALA A 507 -54.13 -8.08 22.29
C ALA A 507 -53.46 -9.45 22.17
N SER A 508 -54.25 -10.52 22.07
CA SER A 508 -53.71 -11.77 21.53
C SER A 508 -53.47 -11.55 20.03
N PRO A 509 -52.24 -11.62 19.51
CA PRO A 509 -52.06 -11.90 18.09
C PRO A 509 -52.48 -13.36 17.84
N PRO A 510 -52.93 -13.72 16.61
CA PRO A 510 -53.27 -15.11 16.31
C PRO A 510 -52.03 -15.98 16.52
N ALA A 511 -52.24 -17.23 16.96
CA ALA A 511 -51.25 -18.29 17.19
C ALA A 511 -49.87 -17.99 16.58
N ALA A 512 -48.96 -17.49 17.42
CA ALA A 512 -47.65 -17.03 16.99
C ALA A 512 -46.88 -18.16 16.29
N ASP A 513 -46.37 -17.87 15.11
CA ASP A 513 -45.46 -18.73 14.37
C ASP A 513 -44.20 -18.98 15.22
N PHE A 514 -44.10 -20.16 15.82
CA PHE A 514 -42.96 -20.54 16.66
C PHE A 514 -41.73 -20.95 15.83
N SER A 515 -41.77 -20.78 14.50
CA SER A 515 -40.62 -21.00 13.61
C SER A 515 -39.41 -20.14 13.97
N VAL A 516 -39.63 -18.85 14.28
CA VAL A 516 -38.54 -17.88 14.52
C VAL A 516 -37.78 -18.17 15.82
N PRO A 517 -38.45 -18.36 16.99
CA PRO A 517 -37.77 -18.77 18.21
C PRO A 517 -37.05 -20.12 18.08
N MET A 518 -37.64 -21.09 17.36
CA MET A 518 -37.06 -22.42 17.20
C MET A 518 -35.83 -22.40 16.29
N THR A 519 -35.81 -21.56 15.25
CA THR A 519 -34.65 -21.36 14.37
C THR A 519 -33.47 -20.75 15.15
N ALA A 520 -33.74 -19.76 15.99
CA ALA A 520 -32.72 -19.15 16.85
C ALA A 520 -32.16 -20.14 17.88
N LEU A 521 -33.01 -20.98 18.47
CA LEU A 521 -32.61 -22.03 19.39
C LEU A 521 -31.69 -23.06 18.71
N VAL A 522 -32.03 -23.51 17.51
CA VAL A 522 -31.20 -24.45 16.74
C VAL A 522 -29.86 -23.83 16.38
N ALA A 523 -29.83 -22.57 15.92
CA ALA A 523 -28.59 -21.89 15.58
C ALA A 523 -27.63 -21.78 16.78
N ARG A 524 -28.16 -21.48 17.97
CA ARG A 524 -27.38 -21.41 19.21
C ARG A 524 -26.83 -22.77 19.61
N ILE A 525 -27.67 -23.81 19.67
CA ILE A 525 -27.23 -25.17 20.05
C ILE A 525 -26.23 -25.73 19.03
N ALA A 526 -26.44 -25.46 17.74
CA ALA A 526 -25.51 -25.82 16.66
C ALA A 526 -24.13 -25.18 16.85
N GLN A 527 -24.09 -23.90 17.27
CA GLN A 527 -22.85 -23.19 17.56
C GLN A 527 -22.16 -23.73 18.83
N GLU A 528 -22.91 -23.94 19.91
CA GLU A 528 -22.38 -24.50 21.18
C GLU A 528 -21.80 -25.91 20.99
N MET A 529 -22.45 -26.75 20.17
CA MET A 529 -22.02 -28.12 19.91
C MET A 529 -20.99 -28.26 18.76
N GLY A 530 -20.69 -27.18 18.04
CA GLY A 530 -19.81 -27.21 16.86
C GLY A 530 -20.37 -28.04 15.68
N LYS A 531 -21.70 -28.17 15.59
CA LYS A 531 -22.41 -28.96 14.57
C LYS A 531 -23.26 -28.04 13.68
N PRO A 532 -22.77 -27.58 12.52
CA PRO A 532 -23.55 -26.69 11.65
C PRO A 532 -24.87 -27.36 11.23
N THR A 533 -25.99 -26.77 11.63
CA THR A 533 -27.33 -27.33 11.44
C THR A 533 -28.28 -26.25 10.94
N GLN A 534 -29.12 -26.60 9.96
CA GLN A 534 -30.17 -25.75 9.42
C GLN A 534 -31.54 -26.33 9.80
N LEU A 535 -32.40 -25.48 10.34
CA LEU A 535 -33.80 -25.80 10.61
C LEU A 535 -34.66 -25.35 9.43
N THR A 536 -35.49 -26.25 8.89
CA THR A 536 -36.60 -25.86 8.02
C THR A 536 -37.92 -26.05 8.76
N THR A 537 -38.84 -25.11 8.58
CA THR A 537 -40.15 -25.16 9.24
C THR A 537 -41.26 -24.97 8.22
N SER A 538 -42.29 -25.82 8.31
CA SER A 538 -43.52 -25.70 7.53
C SER A 538 -44.71 -25.93 8.45
N LEU A 539 -45.21 -24.83 9.01
CA LEU A 539 -46.25 -24.86 10.03
C LEU A 539 -47.55 -24.33 9.42
N ALA A 540 -48.50 -25.21 9.13
CA ALA A 540 -49.82 -24.79 8.69
C ALA A 540 -50.54 -24.05 9.85
N PRO A 541 -51.22 -22.92 9.60
CA PRO A 541 -52.00 -22.24 10.62
C PRO A 541 -53.20 -23.12 11.02
N LEU A 542 -53.13 -23.73 12.21
CA LEU A 542 -54.19 -24.60 12.73
C LEU A 542 -55.18 -23.78 13.55
N THR A 543 -56.04 -23.01 12.88
CA THR A 543 -57.08 -22.16 13.48
C THR A 543 -58.13 -22.90 14.33
N ALA A 544 -58.12 -24.24 14.34
CA ALA A 544 -59.12 -25.09 14.98
C ALA A 544 -58.61 -25.86 16.21
N LEU A 545 -57.39 -25.60 16.70
CA LEU A 545 -56.86 -26.26 17.89
C LEU A 545 -56.96 -25.36 19.14
N PRO A 546 -57.31 -25.93 20.32
CA PRO A 546 -57.25 -25.20 21.58
C PRO A 546 -55.82 -24.71 21.89
N THR A 547 -55.70 -23.53 22.52
CA THR A 547 -54.40 -22.93 22.90
C THR A 547 -53.51 -23.89 23.70
N ALA A 548 -54.10 -24.65 24.63
CA ALA A 548 -53.39 -25.64 25.43
C ALA A 548 -52.77 -26.79 24.59
N SER A 549 -53.36 -27.08 23.42
CA SER A 549 -52.84 -28.06 22.47
C SER A 549 -51.69 -27.50 21.64
N HIS A 550 -51.77 -26.22 21.24
CA HIS A 550 -50.68 -25.52 20.58
C HIS A 550 -49.43 -25.47 21.46
N GLU A 551 -49.58 -25.07 22.73
CA GLU A 551 -48.46 -25.00 23.67
C GLU A 551 -47.81 -26.36 23.92
N ALA A 552 -48.61 -27.44 24.00
CA ALA A 552 -48.07 -28.79 24.14
C ALA A 552 -47.30 -29.24 22.89
N LEU A 553 -47.86 -29.03 21.70
CA LEU A 553 -47.20 -29.37 20.44
C LEU A 553 -45.90 -28.59 20.26
N GLN A 554 -45.87 -27.32 20.67
CA GLN A 554 -44.67 -26.50 20.65
C GLN A 554 -43.59 -27.05 21.59
N LYS A 555 -43.94 -27.39 22.84
CA LYS A 555 -43.01 -28.01 23.80
C LYS A 555 -42.42 -29.32 23.25
N VAL A 556 -43.27 -30.15 22.64
CA VAL A 556 -42.85 -31.40 22.01
C VAL A 556 -41.91 -31.14 20.83
N ALA A 557 -42.25 -30.20 19.94
CA ALA A 557 -41.43 -29.84 18.79
C ALA A 557 -40.03 -29.38 19.20
N VAL A 558 -39.94 -28.45 20.15
CA VAL A 558 -38.67 -27.91 20.67
C VAL A 558 -37.79 -29.02 21.25
N GLN A 559 -38.37 -29.90 22.06
CA GLN A 559 -37.61 -30.98 22.69
C GLN A 559 -37.10 -32.01 21.67
N LEU A 560 -37.91 -32.34 20.66
CA LEU A 560 -37.50 -33.26 19.58
C LEU A 560 -36.41 -32.66 18.69
N VAL A 561 -36.52 -31.37 18.36
CA VAL A 561 -35.48 -30.63 17.61
C VAL A 561 -34.17 -30.57 18.39
N ARG A 562 -34.23 -30.30 19.71
CA ARG A 562 -33.06 -30.33 20.58
C ARG A 562 -32.39 -31.71 20.58
N ASN A 563 -33.18 -32.79 20.69
CA ASN A 563 -32.66 -34.14 20.64
C ASN A 563 -31.99 -34.44 19.29
N ALA A 564 -32.56 -33.95 18.18
CA ALA A 564 -31.97 -34.08 16.85
C ALA A 564 -30.60 -33.42 16.77
N VAL A 565 -30.44 -32.16 17.21
CA VAL A 565 -29.15 -31.45 17.12
C VAL A 565 -28.09 -32.02 18.08
N VAL A 566 -28.49 -32.32 19.32
CA VAL A 566 -27.55 -32.77 20.35
C VAL A 566 -27.12 -34.22 20.10
N HIS A 567 -28.07 -35.12 19.82
CA HIS A 567 -27.84 -36.56 19.79
C HIS A 567 -28.00 -37.20 18.40
N GLY A 568 -28.78 -36.61 17.50
CA GLY A 568 -29.02 -37.15 16.15
C GLY A 568 -27.95 -36.76 15.14
N VAL A 569 -27.62 -35.47 15.05
CA VAL A 569 -26.66 -34.92 14.09
C VAL A 569 -25.23 -35.30 14.49
N GLU A 570 -24.47 -35.81 13.53
CA GLU A 570 -23.07 -36.19 13.70
C GLU A 570 -22.13 -34.97 13.62
N ASP A 571 -20.88 -35.11 14.07
CA ASP A 571 -19.88 -34.05 13.87
C ASP A 571 -19.47 -33.90 12.40
N GLY A 572 -18.88 -32.76 12.04
CA GLY A 572 -18.52 -32.45 10.66
C GLY A 572 -17.54 -33.44 10.02
N ARG A 573 -16.68 -34.09 10.80
CA ARG A 573 -15.71 -35.10 10.29
C ARG A 573 -16.42 -36.40 9.94
N THR A 574 -17.34 -36.84 10.80
CA THR A 574 -18.15 -38.04 10.60
C THR A 574 -19.10 -37.86 9.41
N ARG A 575 -19.73 -36.68 9.27
CA ARG A 575 -20.58 -36.38 8.11
C ARG A 575 -19.81 -36.39 6.78
N ALA A 576 -18.61 -35.81 6.76
CA ALA A 576 -17.75 -35.83 5.58
C ALA A 576 -17.32 -37.27 5.19
N ALA A 577 -17.00 -38.11 6.19
CA ALA A 577 -16.66 -39.52 5.96
C ALA A 577 -17.82 -40.35 5.41
N LEU A 578 -19.06 -39.99 5.76
CA LEU A 578 -20.29 -40.62 5.26
C LEU A 578 -20.83 -39.98 3.96
N GLY A 579 -20.12 -39.00 3.38
CA GLY A 579 -20.52 -38.32 2.14
C GLY A 579 -21.76 -37.42 2.27
N LYS A 580 -22.10 -36.99 3.50
CA LYS A 580 -23.28 -36.16 3.80
C LYS A 580 -22.95 -34.67 3.70
N PRO A 581 -23.94 -33.79 3.44
CA PRO A 581 -23.72 -32.34 3.42
C PRO A 581 -23.11 -31.82 4.73
N ALA A 582 -22.24 -30.82 4.61
CA ALA A 582 -21.54 -30.23 5.75
C ALA A 582 -22.51 -29.67 6.81
N THR A 583 -23.63 -29.09 6.37
CA THR A 583 -24.70 -28.62 7.23
C THR A 583 -25.78 -29.70 7.36
N ALA A 584 -26.14 -30.08 8.58
CA ALA A 584 -27.24 -31.01 8.85
C ALA A 584 -28.60 -30.34 8.69
N THR A 585 -29.64 -31.11 8.37
CA THR A 585 -30.99 -30.59 8.17
C THR A 585 -31.96 -31.20 9.18
N VAL A 586 -32.68 -30.33 9.88
CA VAL A 586 -33.80 -30.70 10.74
C VAL A 586 -35.05 -30.04 10.18
N ASP A 587 -36.06 -30.85 9.85
CA ASP A 587 -37.33 -30.41 9.28
C ASP A 587 -38.42 -30.56 10.32
N VAL A 588 -39.16 -29.48 10.57
CA VAL A 588 -40.37 -29.50 11.41
C VAL A 588 -41.57 -29.14 10.57
N THR A 589 -42.50 -30.08 10.43
CA THR A 589 -43.75 -29.85 9.69
C THR A 589 -44.95 -30.08 10.59
N LEU A 590 -45.94 -29.20 10.48
CA LEU A 590 -47.21 -29.31 11.19
C LEU A 590 -48.32 -29.17 10.16
N HIS A 591 -49.07 -30.25 9.94
CA HIS A 591 -50.10 -30.30 8.90
C HIS A 591 -51.28 -31.19 9.33
N ARG A 592 -52.38 -31.14 8.58
CA ARG A 592 -53.46 -32.13 8.68
C ARG A 592 -53.19 -33.24 7.67
N ASN A 593 -53.22 -34.50 8.12
CA ASN A 593 -53.05 -35.66 7.25
C ASN A 593 -54.36 -36.01 6.51
N ASP A 594 -54.30 -36.97 5.58
CA ASP A 594 -55.45 -37.42 4.76
C ASP A 594 -56.64 -37.95 5.58
N THR A 595 -56.39 -38.35 6.83
CA THR A 595 -57.42 -38.81 7.80
C THR A 595 -57.95 -37.68 8.68
N ASN A 596 -57.68 -36.42 8.33
CA ASN A 596 -58.05 -35.20 9.06
C ASN A 596 -57.51 -35.10 10.50
N GLN A 597 -56.46 -35.85 10.83
CA GLN A 597 -55.74 -35.75 12.10
C GLN A 597 -54.64 -34.68 12.00
N VAL A 598 -54.39 -33.97 13.09
CA VAL A 598 -53.24 -33.05 13.16
C VAL A 598 -51.99 -33.88 13.35
N GLU A 599 -51.01 -33.72 12.47
CA GLU A 599 -49.73 -34.42 12.50
C GLU A 599 -48.57 -33.41 12.61
N LEU A 600 -47.82 -33.51 13.72
CA LEU A 600 -46.52 -32.86 13.88
C LEU A 600 -45.43 -33.87 13.51
N VAL A 601 -44.60 -33.53 12.52
CA VAL A 601 -43.48 -34.36 12.08
C VAL A 601 -42.18 -33.60 12.32
N VAL A 602 -41.27 -34.21 13.08
CA VAL A 602 -39.90 -33.73 13.27
C VAL A 602 -38.96 -34.76 12.65
N ARG A 603 -38.19 -34.34 11.66
CA ARG A 603 -37.26 -35.18 10.91
C ARG A 603 -35.86 -34.61 10.98
N ASP A 604 -34.87 -35.46 11.19
CA ASP A 604 -33.47 -35.14 11.04
C ASP A 604 -32.83 -36.00 9.95
N ASP A 605 -31.69 -35.55 9.43
CA ASP A 605 -30.83 -36.29 8.50
C ASP A 605 -29.58 -36.85 9.21
N GLY A 606 -29.63 -37.09 10.52
CA GLY A 606 -28.48 -37.51 11.34
C GLY A 606 -28.12 -39.00 11.26
N ALA A 607 -27.49 -39.53 12.30
CA ALA A 607 -27.02 -40.93 12.36
C ALA A 607 -28.15 -41.96 12.50
N GLY A 608 -29.35 -41.51 12.85
CA GLY A 608 -30.44 -42.39 13.27
C GLY A 608 -30.25 -42.93 14.69
N LEU A 609 -31.21 -43.73 15.16
CA LEU A 609 -31.16 -44.37 16.47
C LEU A 609 -30.47 -45.74 16.35
N ASP A 610 -29.45 -45.95 17.17
CA ASP A 610 -28.77 -47.24 17.29
C ASP A 610 -29.65 -48.24 18.07
N VAL A 611 -30.34 -49.09 17.32
CA VAL A 611 -31.24 -50.13 17.84
C VAL A 611 -30.47 -51.16 18.69
N VAL A 612 -29.21 -51.45 18.36
CA VAL A 612 -28.38 -52.41 19.09
C VAL A 612 -28.04 -51.86 20.46
N ARG A 613 -27.64 -50.59 20.55
CA ARG A 613 -27.38 -49.89 21.81
C ARG A 613 -28.64 -49.74 22.66
N VAL A 614 -29.80 -49.50 22.05
CA VAL A 614 -31.09 -49.47 22.75
C VAL A 614 -31.41 -50.85 23.35
N ARG A 615 -31.25 -51.95 22.60
CA ARG A 615 -31.45 -53.32 23.11
C ARG A 615 -30.55 -53.64 24.29
N ALA A 616 -29.25 -53.36 24.15
CA ALA A 616 -28.28 -53.57 25.22
C ALA A 616 -28.64 -52.77 26.48
N ARG A 617 -29.14 -51.53 26.31
CA ARG A 617 -29.57 -50.69 27.44
C ARG A 617 -30.84 -51.21 28.11
N LEU A 618 -31.83 -51.67 27.35
CA LEU A 618 -33.06 -52.29 27.88
C LEU A 618 -32.75 -53.56 28.69
N GLN A 619 -31.79 -54.35 28.23
CA GLN A 619 -31.30 -55.54 28.94
C GLN A 619 -30.55 -55.14 30.23
N ALA A 620 -29.69 -54.13 30.18
CA ALA A 620 -28.94 -53.64 31.35
C ALA A 620 -29.85 -53.03 32.42
N LEU A 621 -30.97 -52.41 32.02
CA LEU A 621 -32.02 -51.91 32.93
C LEU A 621 -32.90 -53.03 33.51
N GLY A 622 -32.72 -54.28 33.05
CA GLY A 622 -33.48 -55.44 33.53
C GLY A 622 -34.95 -55.48 33.07
N TRP A 623 -35.35 -54.63 32.12
CA TRP A 623 -36.75 -54.52 31.69
C TRP A 623 -37.21 -55.70 30.84
N PHE A 624 -36.29 -56.36 30.14
CA PHE A 624 -36.56 -57.50 29.26
C PHE A 624 -35.36 -58.48 29.28
N LYS A 625 -35.62 -59.78 29.15
CA LYS A 625 -34.58 -60.80 28.95
C LYS A 625 -34.08 -60.80 27.50
N ALA A 626 -32.85 -61.25 27.26
CA ALA A 626 -32.25 -61.30 25.92
C ALA A 626 -33.16 -62.01 24.89
N SER A 627 -33.72 -63.17 25.26
CA SER A 627 -34.66 -63.92 24.41
C SER A 627 -35.94 -63.16 24.05
N GLN A 628 -36.43 -62.29 24.94
CA GLN A 628 -37.62 -61.48 24.70
C GLN A 628 -37.33 -60.30 23.79
N LEU A 629 -36.13 -59.72 23.87
CA LEU A 629 -35.72 -58.65 22.96
C LEU A 629 -35.56 -59.19 21.54
N ASP A 630 -34.99 -60.39 21.37
CA ASP A 630 -34.77 -61.00 20.04
C ASP A 630 -36.07 -61.27 19.27
N GLU A 631 -37.18 -61.54 19.97
CA GLU A 631 -38.52 -61.69 19.37
C GLU A 631 -39.19 -60.34 19.04
N MET A 632 -38.73 -59.22 19.61
CA MET A 632 -39.32 -57.91 19.37
C MET A 632 -38.85 -57.34 18.02
N SER A 633 -39.79 -56.81 17.25
CA SER A 633 -39.49 -55.99 16.08
C SER A 633 -38.78 -54.68 16.47
N THR A 634 -38.02 -54.10 15.54
CA THR A 634 -37.34 -52.81 15.74
C THR A 634 -38.29 -51.70 16.23
N ALA A 635 -39.51 -51.65 15.71
CA ALA A 635 -40.51 -50.67 16.14
C ALA A 635 -40.93 -50.88 17.61
N GLN A 636 -41.09 -52.14 18.06
CA GLN A 636 -41.43 -52.47 19.44
C GLN A 636 -40.30 -52.14 20.41
N VAL A 637 -39.05 -52.31 19.98
CA VAL A 637 -37.86 -51.91 20.75
C VAL A 637 -37.76 -50.39 20.87
N LEU A 638 -37.91 -49.67 19.77
CA LEU A 638 -37.86 -48.21 19.77
C LEU A 638 -39.01 -47.58 20.56
N ALA A 639 -40.19 -48.21 20.62
CA ALA A 639 -41.28 -47.73 21.47
C ALA A 639 -40.91 -47.68 22.97
N GLN A 640 -39.92 -48.48 23.41
CA GLN A 640 -39.48 -48.49 24.81
C GLN A 640 -38.66 -47.27 25.21
N ILE A 641 -38.12 -46.50 24.24
CA ILE A 641 -37.31 -45.31 24.55
C ILE A 641 -38.12 -44.18 25.21
N PHE A 642 -39.45 -44.26 25.11
CA PHE A 642 -40.39 -43.31 25.72
C PHE A 642 -40.87 -43.75 27.11
N ARG A 643 -40.41 -44.90 27.62
CA ARG A 643 -40.71 -45.31 28.99
C ARG A 643 -39.91 -44.46 29.98
N PRO A 644 -40.55 -43.96 31.07
CA PRO A 644 -39.83 -43.24 32.12
C PRO A 644 -38.64 -44.04 32.64
N GLY A 645 -37.48 -43.39 32.79
CA GLY A 645 -36.24 -44.02 33.24
C GLY A 645 -35.33 -44.57 32.14
N PHE A 646 -35.72 -44.47 30.87
CA PHE A 646 -34.85 -44.82 29.74
C PHE A 646 -33.91 -43.65 29.36
N SER A 647 -32.60 -43.86 29.42
CA SER A 647 -31.59 -42.92 28.90
C SER A 647 -30.34 -43.66 28.42
N THR A 648 -29.77 -43.18 27.32
CA THR A 648 -28.55 -43.72 26.66
C THR A 648 -27.28 -42.94 27.02
N ALA A 649 -27.39 -41.83 27.77
CA ALA A 649 -26.25 -41.01 28.17
C ALA A 649 -25.44 -41.66 29.30
N THR A 650 -24.12 -41.79 29.11
CA THR A 650 -23.19 -42.45 30.04
C THR A 650 -22.47 -41.50 31.00
N SER A 651 -22.65 -40.18 30.89
CA SER A 651 -22.05 -39.20 31.81
C SER A 651 -22.90 -37.92 31.92
N ALA A 652 -23.00 -37.36 33.11
CA ALA A 652 -23.66 -36.09 33.40
C ALA A 652 -22.73 -34.93 33.02
N GLY A 653 -22.86 -34.40 31.81
CA GLY A 653 -22.26 -33.12 31.41
C GLY A 653 -23.18 -31.95 31.71
N GLU A 654 -22.63 -30.74 31.91
CA GLU A 654 -23.33 -29.52 32.36
C GLU A 654 -24.45 -28.99 31.43
N HIS A 655 -24.71 -29.63 30.29
CA HIS A 655 -25.88 -29.35 29.44
C HIS A 655 -26.97 -30.44 29.49
N ALA A 656 -26.75 -31.50 30.27
CA ALA A 656 -27.69 -32.57 30.57
C ALA A 656 -28.30 -32.38 31.97
N GLY A 657 -29.11 -31.33 32.12
CA GLY A 657 -29.95 -31.13 33.30
C GLY A 657 -31.00 -32.24 33.39
N ARG A 658 -30.67 -33.30 34.15
CA ARG A 658 -31.45 -34.55 34.38
C ARG A 658 -31.78 -35.28 33.07
N GLY A 659 -31.54 -36.58 32.98
CA GLY A 659 -31.86 -37.39 31.78
C GLY A 659 -33.36 -37.51 31.49
N VAL A 660 -33.99 -36.41 31.07
CA VAL A 660 -35.44 -36.13 31.09
C VAL A 660 -35.85 -35.51 29.73
N GLY A 661 -35.44 -36.15 28.63
CA GLY A 661 -35.66 -35.60 27.27
C GLY A 661 -36.90 -36.17 26.57
N LEU A 662 -37.11 -37.48 26.64
CA LEU A 662 -38.20 -38.18 25.92
C LEU A 662 -39.39 -38.53 26.81
N ASP A 663 -39.23 -38.42 28.13
CA ASP A 663 -40.29 -38.55 29.13
C ASP A 663 -41.21 -37.32 29.15
N ILE A 664 -40.66 -36.10 29.00
CA ILE A 664 -41.46 -34.87 28.79
C ILE A 664 -42.28 -34.99 27.52
N VAL A 665 -41.66 -35.46 26.43
CA VAL A 665 -42.36 -35.72 25.16
C VAL A 665 -43.48 -36.74 25.37
N SER A 666 -43.22 -37.85 26.06
CA SER A 666 -44.26 -38.85 26.34
C SER A 666 -45.37 -38.31 27.25
N ALA A 667 -45.06 -37.44 28.21
CA ALA A 667 -46.05 -36.87 29.13
C ALA A 667 -46.98 -35.91 28.38
N GLU A 668 -46.43 -35.02 27.56
CA GLU A 668 -47.22 -34.08 26.74
C GLU A 668 -48.04 -34.80 25.67
N VAL A 669 -47.48 -35.82 25.00
CA VAL A 669 -48.23 -36.63 24.03
C VAL A 669 -49.42 -37.36 24.68
N ARG A 670 -49.23 -37.92 25.89
CA ARG A 670 -50.33 -38.55 26.65
C ARG A 670 -51.37 -37.53 27.09
N ARG A 671 -50.95 -36.35 27.54
CA ARG A 671 -51.83 -35.24 27.94
C ARG A 671 -52.72 -34.80 26.77
N LEU A 672 -52.19 -34.79 25.56
CA LEU A 672 -52.93 -34.49 24.34
C LEU A 672 -53.84 -35.62 23.86
N GLY A 673 -53.74 -36.83 24.41
CA GLY A 673 -54.39 -38.02 23.81
C GLY A 673 -53.83 -38.37 22.42
N ALA A 674 -52.63 -37.89 22.10
CA ALA A 674 -51.99 -38.08 20.81
C ALA A 674 -51.21 -39.40 20.76
N ARG A 675 -50.91 -39.89 19.55
CA ARG A 675 -50.06 -41.04 19.32
C ARG A 675 -48.71 -40.59 18.79
N LEU A 676 -47.63 -41.07 19.39
CA LEU A 676 -46.26 -40.84 18.92
C LEU A 676 -45.74 -42.08 18.17
N LEU A 677 -45.23 -41.85 16.98
CA LEU A 677 -44.62 -42.85 16.11
C LEU A 677 -43.17 -42.44 15.86
N VAL A 678 -42.25 -43.40 15.88
CA VAL A 678 -40.84 -43.18 15.56
C VAL A 678 -40.43 -44.11 14.43
N SER A 679 -39.76 -43.54 13.43
CA SER A 679 -39.13 -44.26 12.32
C SER A 679 -37.70 -43.79 12.22
N THR A 680 -36.76 -44.72 12.07
CA THR A 680 -35.33 -44.38 12.00
C THR A 680 -34.64 -45.34 11.04
N LYS A 681 -33.62 -44.84 10.34
CA LYS A 681 -32.75 -45.63 9.48
C LYS A 681 -31.30 -45.27 9.82
N PRO A 682 -30.41 -46.26 10.03
CA PRO A 682 -29.00 -45.98 10.26
C PRO A 682 -28.43 -45.06 9.16
N ASP A 683 -27.70 -44.05 9.59
CA ASP A 683 -27.03 -43.03 8.76
C ASP A 683 -27.95 -42.13 7.92
N HIS A 684 -29.27 -42.31 8.00
CA HIS A 684 -30.29 -41.58 7.23
C HIS A 684 -31.28 -40.79 8.12
N GLY A 685 -30.99 -40.70 9.42
CA GLY A 685 -31.72 -39.88 10.39
C GLY A 685 -32.96 -40.53 11.01
N THR A 686 -33.63 -39.75 11.84
CA THR A 686 -34.84 -40.16 12.57
C THR A 686 -36.03 -39.27 12.22
N THR A 687 -37.23 -39.85 12.28
CA THR A 687 -38.49 -39.14 12.09
C THR A 687 -39.44 -39.49 13.21
N PHE A 688 -39.86 -38.47 13.95
CA PHE A 688 -40.90 -38.55 14.97
C PHE A 688 -42.20 -37.96 14.41
N ARG A 689 -43.32 -38.68 14.57
CA ARG A 689 -44.65 -38.21 14.17
C ARG A 689 -45.59 -38.25 15.35
N VAL A 690 -46.16 -37.10 15.73
CA VAL A 690 -47.18 -36.98 16.76
C VAL A 690 -48.51 -36.73 16.07
N ARG A 691 -49.45 -37.66 16.25
CA ARG A 691 -50.79 -37.61 15.66
C ARG A 691 -51.83 -37.34 16.73
N LEU A 692 -52.53 -36.22 16.58
CA LEU A 692 -53.66 -35.85 17.41
C LEU A 692 -54.95 -36.15 16.65
N SER A 693 -55.78 -37.02 17.22
CA SER A 693 -57.17 -37.20 16.76
C SER A 693 -57.92 -35.90 17.10
N ALA A 694 -58.50 -35.25 16.08
CA ALA A 694 -59.26 -34.02 16.28
C ALA A 694 -60.49 -34.24 17.16
#